data_AF-A0AAN5YGQ4-F1
#
_entry.id   AF-A0AAN5YGQ4-F1
#
_cell.length_a   1.000
_cell.length_b   1.000
_cell.length_c   1.000
_cell.angle_alpha   90.00
_cell.angle_beta   90.00
_cell.angle_gamma   90.00
#
_symmetry.space_group_name_H-M   'P 1'
#
loop_
_entity.id
_entity.type
_entity.pdbx_description
1 polymer ?
#
loop_
_entity_poly.entity_id
_entity_poly.type
_entity_poly.pdbx_seq_one_letter_code
_entity_poly.pdbx_strand_id
1 'polypeptide(L)'
;MAPPTLLLLSLGFLFSILAHADDEYFSVGDLSQYTTDGVPTPVLTGSVIEITAVGDPAENGILAFLSPDMQTSLKSTMDSDCAADIDSKCYQEVLDVLEGTGRTLQSRSLNPPALEPRNLAYLGAGAMAIIGFIIAKVYRDDKVVPVPIKIPPAQLEDSFNLETATAIVFITDFSQPEQTITQPPEQDTATGLPATITTFASAGNGASAGDMGIQLDSTVAAHLQTLLSGSDNSNCDIGADFFSSSSLRSRSLDMASVICGAENILADGIGRDGYPNWLLMNHGNFPWTNAELVAGVNTVVQWALTQADRLNPGISASHLHGLAVGAFALSWLYFTNGAITTNNVIPAASLRGGPTATVCQAQTATQCGVECEVQTFAPQFACSTACLTVTSCDAQDALTTTLTATMTAVGADPTGNSSTATGQGQQIAVASYINPLGDPAAWNRLIAYDVKKMPILVANVVNGPDSALDSNWQGVIQRASAAGKTVLGYVRTGYLGVSVQKFQTRLGSGNLADWTAQIEEDVDMWYKLYGDNIGGIFFDEGWPECGDNNEYADLYKYINAYTKRAHPGAFTVLNPGSPIASCFEDTMDTLLTFELNYDSYINSYTPNNWTPSDPRKLWHIVYNVPEPAVSEVASLAKERGVSFLQLTDDSLPNPYDTLPADSYVQSMMNAISGGSPLNTDAASWTSGGAAGAVSGLSVVTSDYSSAQLSWNVASNSLGYHVYSGDSVVASVPSSMTTITIGGLASGSSYIFHVSAVGGGGSLGPASNTVTVNTESLPGGKTVVNYDCSPSATSTTIQADILVPYSFVRLYLWDSVGCDFDTDPGWSVNFNIDHYACTHYMVEGTTLYKYNGVLPEGSTAPPWSWEVVSTITLDITGYTYKWTLPLGTSTFDTSKFVVQAQGYNPLTNAFEPDPTAYDCEGSTMCTTPDFVKWCDQAVNTLQRNDQPSYFATSANESGINLSGNCWGDQTRGCGVFIQGDAHCSISGNDIWNDYQNIRNIGGCKRCGSFHREDGCLITINYIYSCDNHW
;
A
#
# COMPACT_ATOMS: atom_id res chain seq x y z
N MET A 1 6.62 24.01 -39.60
CA MET A 1 7.38 24.75 -38.58
C MET A 1 6.65 24.62 -37.26
N ALA A 2 7.17 23.78 -36.36
CA ALA A 2 6.75 23.70 -34.95
C ALA A 2 7.77 24.49 -34.10
N PRO A 3 7.41 24.99 -32.90
CA PRO A 3 8.30 25.84 -32.11
C PRO A 3 9.47 25.06 -31.49
N PRO A 4 10.59 25.73 -31.10
CA PRO A 4 11.81 25.06 -30.62
C PRO A 4 11.64 24.28 -29.31
N THR A 5 10.58 24.56 -28.55
CA THR A 5 10.34 24.00 -27.21
C THR A 5 10.05 22.50 -27.21
N LEU A 6 9.45 21.92 -28.25
CA LEU A 6 9.27 20.47 -28.31
C LEU A 6 10.59 19.71 -28.50
N LEU A 7 11.61 20.34 -29.12
CA LEU A 7 12.91 19.71 -29.38
C LEU A 7 13.75 19.56 -28.09
N LEU A 8 13.65 20.54 -27.18
CA LEU A 8 14.28 20.51 -25.86
C LEU A 8 13.62 19.48 -24.93
N LEU A 9 12.29 19.39 -24.95
CA LEU A 9 11.56 18.38 -24.17
C LEU A 9 11.84 16.95 -24.65
N SER A 10 11.98 16.71 -25.97
CA SER A 10 12.36 15.39 -26.49
C SER A 10 13.80 14.97 -26.19
N LEU A 11 14.75 15.92 -26.07
CA LEU A 11 16.12 15.59 -25.64
C LEU A 11 16.18 15.34 -24.12
N GLY A 12 15.51 16.17 -23.30
CA GLY A 12 15.51 16.02 -21.85
C GLY A 12 14.92 14.68 -21.39
N PHE A 13 13.85 14.21 -22.03
CA PHE A 13 13.26 12.91 -21.70
C PHE A 13 14.15 11.70 -22.04
N LEU A 14 14.95 11.76 -23.12
CA LEU A 14 15.89 10.66 -23.42
C LEU A 14 17.13 10.66 -22.51
N PHE A 15 17.65 11.84 -22.13
CA PHE A 15 18.70 11.90 -21.10
C PHE A 15 18.20 11.39 -19.74
N SER A 16 16.91 11.56 -19.42
CA SER A 16 16.31 11.02 -18.19
C SER A 16 16.22 9.49 -18.18
N ILE A 17 16.02 8.85 -19.34
CA ILE A 17 15.93 7.37 -19.45
C ILE A 17 17.32 6.71 -19.42
N LEU A 18 18.39 7.46 -19.70
CA LEU A 18 19.78 7.02 -19.53
C LEU A 18 20.42 7.52 -18.22
N ALA A 19 19.70 8.30 -17.40
CA ALA A 19 20.13 8.77 -16.07
C ALA A 19 19.78 7.80 -14.93
N HIS A 20 19.65 6.51 -15.23
CA HIS A 20 19.63 5.41 -14.26
C HIS A 20 20.85 4.49 -14.41
N ALA A 21 21.93 5.02 -14.99
CA ALA A 21 23.28 4.54 -14.79
C ALA A 21 23.97 5.47 -13.77
N ASP A 22 23.98 5.09 -12.49
CA ASP A 22 24.78 5.80 -11.50
C ASP A 22 26.28 5.45 -11.69
N ASP A 23 27.07 6.50 -11.90
CA ASP A 23 28.55 6.54 -11.92
C ASP A 23 29.34 5.72 -12.99
N GLU A 24 29.04 5.91 -14.28
CA GLU A 24 30.05 5.70 -15.35
C GLU A 24 30.19 6.91 -16.30
N TYR A 25 31.10 7.83 -15.96
CA TYR A 25 31.42 9.03 -16.76
C TYR A 25 32.68 8.86 -17.62
N PHE A 26 32.63 9.37 -18.86
CA PHE A 26 33.82 9.63 -19.67
C PHE A 26 34.43 10.99 -19.27
N SER A 27 35.54 11.00 -18.54
CA SER A 27 36.28 12.23 -18.22
C SER A 27 37.19 12.65 -19.38
N VAL A 28 36.67 13.43 -20.32
CA VAL A 28 37.53 14.33 -21.12
C VAL A 28 37.95 15.47 -20.19
N GLY A 29 39.14 15.37 -19.59
CA GLY A 29 39.62 16.39 -18.65
C GLY A 29 39.78 17.77 -19.32
N ASP A 30 39.98 18.81 -18.50
CA ASP A 30 40.13 20.23 -18.90
C ASP A 30 40.52 20.44 -20.37
N LEU A 31 39.57 20.91 -21.17
CA LEU A 31 39.68 20.99 -22.63
C LEU A 31 40.84 21.90 -23.09
N SER A 32 41.33 22.82 -22.24
CA SER A 32 42.49 23.66 -22.52
C SER A 32 43.80 22.87 -22.68
N GLN A 33 43.85 21.59 -22.29
CA GLN A 33 45.02 20.72 -22.46
C GLN A 33 45.21 20.21 -23.91
N TYR A 34 44.26 20.44 -24.82
CA TYR A 34 44.29 19.92 -26.19
C TYR A 34 44.49 21.05 -27.22
N THR A 35 45.73 21.42 -27.53
CA THR A 35 46.04 22.33 -28.64
C THR A 35 46.46 21.56 -29.89
N THR A 36 45.75 21.72 -31.00
CA THR A 36 46.11 21.11 -32.30
C THR A 36 46.36 22.18 -33.36
N ASP A 37 47.57 22.21 -33.92
CA ASP A 37 47.86 22.97 -35.13
C ASP A 37 47.08 22.34 -36.31
N GLY A 38 46.18 23.12 -36.92
CA GLY A 38 45.06 22.65 -37.74
C GLY A 38 45.35 21.50 -38.71
N VAL A 39 44.61 20.40 -38.53
CA VAL A 39 44.80 19.15 -39.28
C VAL A 39 44.02 19.17 -40.61
N PRO A 40 44.63 18.78 -41.75
CA PRO A 40 43.91 18.61 -43.01
C PRO A 40 43.01 17.35 -43.00
N THR A 41 41.87 17.43 -43.69
CA THR A 41 40.85 16.37 -43.82
C THR A 41 41.45 14.98 -44.10
N PRO A 42 41.14 13.94 -43.30
CA PRO A 42 41.64 12.58 -43.50
C PRO A 42 41.01 11.90 -44.72
N VAL A 43 41.74 10.97 -45.33
CA VAL A 43 41.23 10.08 -46.39
C VAL A 43 40.91 8.72 -45.76
N LEU A 44 39.62 8.45 -45.57
CA LEU A 44 39.10 7.26 -44.89
C LEU A 44 38.48 6.28 -45.90
N THR A 45 38.67 4.97 -45.69
CA THR A 45 38.13 3.89 -46.52
C THR A 45 37.49 2.80 -45.65
N GLY A 46 36.57 2.01 -46.21
CA GLY A 46 35.83 1.01 -45.43
C GLY A 46 34.84 1.67 -44.47
N SER A 47 34.59 1.05 -43.32
CA SER A 47 33.52 1.44 -42.39
C SER A 47 34.03 2.27 -41.20
N VAL A 48 34.68 3.41 -41.47
CA VAL A 48 35.50 4.15 -40.49
C VAL A 48 34.89 5.50 -40.11
N ILE A 49 34.99 5.84 -38.83
CA ILE A 49 34.70 7.16 -38.25
C ILE A 49 35.99 7.69 -37.62
N GLU A 50 36.49 8.85 -38.03
CA GLU A 50 37.66 9.51 -37.40
C GLU A 50 37.20 10.75 -36.61
N ILE A 51 37.58 10.87 -35.33
CA ILE A 51 37.29 12.03 -34.48
C ILE A 51 38.58 12.81 -34.21
N THR A 52 38.49 14.15 -34.28
CA THR A 52 39.61 15.07 -34.03
C THR A 52 39.10 16.44 -33.53
N ALA A 53 40.00 17.31 -33.08
CA ALA A 53 39.71 18.70 -32.73
C ALA A 53 40.66 19.64 -33.48
N VAL A 54 40.25 20.89 -33.71
CA VAL A 54 41.03 21.90 -34.46
C VAL A 54 41.06 23.20 -33.67
N GLY A 55 42.26 23.62 -33.25
CA GLY A 55 42.43 24.75 -32.33
C GLY A 55 41.98 24.40 -30.92
N ASP A 56 41.62 25.41 -30.12
CA ASP A 56 41.08 25.23 -28.78
C ASP A 56 39.67 24.57 -28.86
N PRO A 57 39.45 23.36 -28.29
CA PRO A 57 38.15 22.69 -28.32
C PRO A 57 37.07 23.38 -27.49
N ALA A 58 37.44 24.17 -26.47
CA ALA A 58 36.49 24.94 -25.67
C ALA A 58 35.91 26.14 -26.46
N GLU A 59 36.65 26.66 -27.46
CA GLU A 59 36.12 27.66 -28.39
C GLU A 59 35.53 27.04 -29.67
N ASN A 60 36.10 25.95 -30.17
CA ASN A 60 35.84 25.45 -31.52
C ASN A 60 35.08 24.13 -31.60
N GLY A 61 35.06 23.31 -30.54
CA GLY A 61 34.38 22.01 -30.51
C GLY A 61 35.09 20.90 -31.30
N ILE A 62 34.42 19.75 -31.39
CA ILE A 62 34.97 18.48 -31.91
C ILE A 62 34.49 18.26 -33.37
N LEU A 63 35.35 17.67 -34.19
CA LEU A 63 35.06 17.29 -35.58
C LEU A 63 35.05 15.77 -35.75
N ALA A 64 34.01 15.22 -36.38
CA ALA A 64 33.93 13.82 -36.79
C ALA A 64 33.90 13.70 -38.32
N PHE A 65 34.72 12.81 -38.88
CA PHE A 65 34.80 12.51 -40.30
C PHE A 65 34.33 11.07 -40.56
N LEU A 66 33.39 10.91 -41.48
CA LEU A 66 32.88 9.58 -41.88
C LEU A 66 33.52 9.16 -43.20
N SER A 67 33.88 7.88 -43.33
CA SER A 67 34.26 7.30 -44.61
C SER A 67 33.11 7.33 -45.64
N PRO A 68 33.39 7.26 -46.96
CA PRO A 68 32.34 7.28 -47.98
C PRO A 68 31.30 6.16 -47.83
N ASP A 69 31.73 4.95 -47.43
CA ASP A 69 30.85 3.79 -47.24
C ASP A 69 29.95 3.97 -46.01
N MET A 70 30.47 4.61 -44.95
CA MET A 70 29.70 4.97 -43.76
C MET A 70 28.68 6.07 -44.07
N GLN A 71 29.08 7.14 -44.78
CA GLN A 71 28.15 8.19 -45.23
C GLN A 71 27.01 7.61 -46.08
N THR A 72 27.33 6.65 -46.96
CA THR A 72 26.35 6.00 -47.83
C THR A 72 25.39 5.10 -47.04
N SER A 73 25.92 4.30 -46.09
CA SER A 73 25.11 3.45 -45.20
C SER A 73 24.14 4.28 -44.34
N LEU A 74 24.67 5.34 -43.73
CA LEU A 74 23.90 6.23 -42.86
C LEU A 74 22.83 6.97 -43.68
N LYS A 75 23.19 7.56 -44.83
CA LYS A 75 22.23 8.22 -45.70
C LYS A 75 21.13 7.27 -46.19
N SER A 76 21.47 6.02 -46.55
CA SER A 76 20.47 5.05 -47.01
C SER A 76 19.41 4.80 -45.93
N THR A 77 19.84 4.57 -44.69
CA THR A 77 18.95 4.27 -43.55
C THR A 77 18.12 5.49 -43.15
N MET A 78 18.70 6.69 -43.21
CA MET A 78 17.95 7.93 -42.99
C MET A 78 16.94 8.22 -44.12
N ASP A 79 17.27 7.89 -45.37
CA ASP A 79 16.37 8.03 -46.52
C ASP A 79 15.23 6.98 -46.52
N SER A 80 15.39 5.82 -45.86
CA SER A 80 14.34 4.79 -45.72
C SER A 80 13.48 4.95 -44.47
N ASP A 81 14.10 5.10 -43.30
CA ASP A 81 13.43 4.94 -42.00
C ASP A 81 13.25 6.26 -41.23
N CYS A 82 13.89 7.35 -41.67
CA CYS A 82 13.72 8.71 -41.11
C CYS A 82 13.06 9.68 -42.11
N ALA A 83 12.30 9.16 -43.08
CA ALA A 83 11.82 9.94 -44.22
C ALA A 83 10.54 10.76 -43.95
N ALA A 84 9.67 10.30 -43.05
CA ALA A 84 8.36 10.88 -42.77
C ALA A 84 8.32 11.66 -41.44
N ASP A 85 8.73 10.99 -40.36
CA ASP A 85 8.91 11.55 -39.01
C ASP A 85 10.21 10.97 -38.40
N ILE A 86 10.69 11.61 -37.33
CA ILE A 86 11.88 11.18 -36.58
C ILE A 86 11.39 10.66 -35.23
N ASP A 87 11.17 9.35 -35.16
CA ASP A 87 10.70 8.62 -33.99
C ASP A 87 11.80 7.71 -33.39
N SER A 88 11.48 6.98 -32.32
CA SER A 88 12.41 6.05 -31.67
C SER A 88 12.92 4.95 -32.61
N LYS A 89 12.15 4.56 -33.64
CA LYS A 89 12.59 3.59 -34.64
C LYS A 89 13.66 4.19 -35.56
N CYS A 90 13.43 5.39 -36.08
CA CYS A 90 14.46 6.13 -36.83
C CYS A 90 15.76 6.27 -36.02
N TYR A 91 15.69 6.56 -34.72
CA TYR A 91 16.86 6.62 -33.86
C TYR A 91 17.56 5.25 -33.70
N GLN A 92 16.83 4.17 -33.46
CA GLN A 92 17.42 2.84 -33.29
C GLN A 92 18.06 2.30 -34.57
N GLU A 93 17.41 2.43 -35.73
CA GLU A 93 17.98 1.94 -37.00
C GLU A 93 19.27 2.71 -37.38
N VAL A 94 19.36 4.01 -37.03
CA VAL A 94 20.57 4.81 -37.23
C VAL A 94 21.67 4.45 -36.20
N LEU A 95 21.30 4.09 -34.96
CA LEU A 95 22.21 3.51 -33.97
C LEU A 95 22.81 2.19 -34.49
N ASP A 96 21.97 1.25 -34.93
CA ASP A 96 22.38 -0.08 -35.40
C ASP A 96 23.36 0.00 -36.59
N VAL A 97 23.24 1.02 -37.45
CA VAL A 97 24.20 1.28 -38.55
C VAL A 97 25.60 1.66 -38.03
N LEU A 98 25.67 2.40 -36.93
CA LEU A 98 26.89 2.94 -36.32
C LEU A 98 27.53 1.94 -35.33
N GLU A 99 26.71 1.16 -34.63
CA GLU A 99 27.12 0.11 -33.67
C GLU A 99 27.34 -1.27 -34.33
N GLY A 100 26.92 -1.44 -35.58
CA GLY A 100 27.00 -2.71 -36.31
C GLY A 100 28.39 -3.37 -36.34
N THR A 101 28.42 -4.70 -36.32
CA THR A 101 29.66 -5.47 -36.28
C THR A 101 30.56 -5.19 -37.49
N GLY A 102 31.75 -4.64 -37.26
CA GLY A 102 32.73 -4.31 -38.31
C GLY A 102 32.89 -2.82 -38.63
N ARG A 103 32.27 -1.91 -37.85
CA ARG A 103 32.62 -0.48 -37.87
C ARG A 103 33.89 -0.21 -37.07
N THR A 104 34.63 0.85 -37.39
CA THR A 104 35.90 1.19 -36.71
C THR A 104 35.96 2.67 -36.36
N LEU A 105 36.14 2.98 -35.08
CA LEU A 105 36.40 4.35 -34.59
C LEU A 105 37.91 4.62 -34.53
N GLN A 106 38.32 5.80 -34.97
CA GLN A 106 39.71 6.25 -34.95
C GLN A 106 39.79 7.66 -34.33
N SER A 107 40.84 7.95 -33.57
CA SER A 107 41.05 9.27 -32.95
C SER A 107 42.38 9.87 -33.43
N ARG A 108 42.36 11.12 -33.91
CA ARG A 108 43.55 11.82 -34.40
C ARG A 108 43.81 13.12 -33.64
N SER A 109 45.07 13.36 -33.30
CA SER A 109 45.58 14.56 -32.60
C SER A 109 45.09 14.74 -31.15
N LEU A 110 44.44 13.72 -30.58
CA LEU A 110 44.37 13.51 -29.14
C LEU A 110 45.64 12.74 -28.73
N ASN A 111 46.37 13.22 -27.72
CA ASN A 111 47.76 12.82 -27.47
C ASN A 111 47.87 11.36 -26.96
N PRO A 112 48.99 10.63 -27.17
CA PRO A 112 49.08 9.18 -26.94
C PRO A 112 48.71 8.59 -25.56
N PRO A 113 48.83 9.27 -24.40
CA PRO A 113 48.46 8.66 -23.12
C PRO A 113 46.95 8.72 -22.81
N ALA A 114 46.10 9.12 -23.77
CA ALA A 114 44.68 9.41 -23.53
C ALA A 114 43.71 8.23 -23.67
N LEU A 115 44.14 7.07 -24.18
CA LEU A 115 43.28 5.88 -24.37
C LEU A 115 44.07 4.57 -24.16
N GLU A 116 43.79 3.84 -23.06
CA GLU A 116 44.09 2.40 -22.97
C GLU A 116 42.84 1.57 -23.31
N PRO A 117 42.98 0.37 -23.91
CA PRO A 117 41.86 -0.40 -24.42
C PRO A 117 41.17 -1.24 -23.32
N ARG A 118 40.32 -0.61 -22.50
CA ARG A 118 39.23 -1.31 -21.79
C ARG A 118 37.99 -1.35 -22.70
N ASN A 119 37.53 -2.57 -23.01
CA ASN A 119 36.27 -2.93 -23.69
C ASN A 119 35.99 -2.34 -25.10
N LEU A 120 35.69 -3.24 -26.05
CA LEU A 120 35.17 -2.93 -27.38
C LEU A 120 33.71 -2.42 -27.40
N ALA A 121 33.08 -2.21 -26.25
CA ALA A 121 31.66 -1.86 -26.13
C ALA A 121 31.36 -0.35 -26.32
N TYR A 122 32.36 0.53 -26.22
CA TYR A 122 32.15 1.99 -26.11
C TYR A 122 31.94 2.75 -27.43
N LEU A 123 31.44 2.09 -28.48
CA LEU A 123 31.05 2.76 -29.73
C LEU A 123 29.79 3.63 -29.57
N GLY A 124 28.85 3.26 -28.68
CA GLY A 124 27.54 3.90 -28.57
C GLY A 124 27.54 5.36 -28.11
N ALA A 125 28.36 5.72 -27.11
CA ALA A 125 28.36 7.09 -26.57
C ALA A 125 28.82 8.15 -27.61
N GLY A 126 29.86 7.84 -28.39
CA GLY A 126 30.31 8.68 -29.49
C GLY A 126 29.34 8.68 -30.68
N ALA A 127 28.69 7.56 -30.95
CA ALA A 127 27.62 7.47 -31.95
C ALA A 127 26.44 8.38 -31.57
N MET A 128 25.94 8.32 -30.33
CA MET A 128 24.78 9.10 -29.87
C MET A 128 24.93 10.63 -30.07
N ALA A 129 26.09 11.20 -29.75
CA ALA A 129 26.36 12.63 -29.99
C ALA A 129 26.37 12.99 -31.49
N ILE A 130 26.93 12.10 -32.32
CA ILE A 130 26.96 12.24 -33.78
C ILE A 130 25.54 12.13 -34.37
N ILE A 131 24.74 11.15 -33.92
CA ILE A 131 23.35 10.91 -34.32
C ILE A 131 22.49 12.14 -34.02
N GLY A 132 22.56 12.64 -32.77
CA GLY A 132 21.82 13.83 -32.35
C GLY A 132 22.08 15.03 -33.26
N PHE A 133 23.34 15.29 -33.61
CA PHE A 133 23.70 16.42 -34.46
C PHE A 133 23.29 16.24 -35.94
N ILE A 134 23.53 15.06 -36.55
CA ILE A 134 23.15 14.80 -37.95
C ILE A 134 21.63 14.88 -38.13
N ILE A 135 20.87 14.21 -37.26
CA ILE A 135 19.40 14.14 -37.32
C ILE A 135 18.75 15.50 -37.03
N ALA A 136 19.20 16.20 -35.98
CA ALA A 136 18.55 17.44 -35.55
C ALA A 136 18.86 18.65 -36.46
N LYS A 137 20.06 18.71 -37.05
CA LYS A 137 20.58 19.97 -37.64
C LYS A 137 20.88 19.95 -39.14
N VAL A 138 20.97 18.78 -39.79
CA VAL A 138 21.46 18.74 -41.18
C VAL A 138 20.61 17.86 -42.10
N TYR A 139 20.27 16.64 -41.68
CA TYR A 139 19.45 15.77 -42.52
C TYR A 139 18.00 16.27 -42.66
N ARG A 140 17.47 16.95 -41.61
CA ARG A 140 16.12 17.52 -41.58
C ARG A 140 15.95 18.72 -42.52
N ASP A 141 17.02 19.48 -42.76
CA ASP A 141 16.99 20.70 -43.59
C ASP A 141 17.55 20.48 -45.00
N ASP A 142 18.73 19.86 -45.15
CA ASP A 142 19.46 19.73 -46.43
C ASP A 142 19.46 18.29 -47.03
N LYS A 143 18.95 17.27 -46.31
CA LYS A 143 18.90 15.85 -46.74
C LYS A 143 20.26 15.21 -47.11
N VAL A 144 21.37 15.79 -46.66
CA VAL A 144 22.76 15.33 -46.91
C VAL A 144 23.50 15.14 -45.59
N VAL A 145 24.31 14.09 -45.48
CA VAL A 145 25.21 13.87 -44.33
C VAL A 145 26.50 14.66 -44.57
N PRO A 146 26.86 15.66 -43.74
CA PRO A 146 28.03 16.49 -43.95
C PRO A 146 29.30 15.80 -43.42
N VAL A 147 30.45 16.11 -44.00
CA VAL A 147 31.77 15.73 -43.45
C VAL A 147 32.77 16.89 -43.62
N PRO A 148 33.44 17.35 -42.54
CA PRO A 148 33.26 16.93 -41.15
C PRO A 148 31.93 17.37 -40.53
N ILE A 149 31.49 16.60 -39.56
CA ILE A 149 30.41 16.89 -38.62
C ILE A 149 31.04 17.69 -37.48
N LYS A 150 30.54 18.90 -37.20
CA LYS A 150 31.12 19.80 -36.18
C LYS A 150 30.22 19.92 -34.96
N ILE A 151 30.64 19.33 -33.85
CA ILE A 151 29.95 19.33 -32.56
C ILE A 151 30.46 20.54 -31.74
N PRO A 152 29.62 21.56 -31.43
CA PRO A 152 30.06 22.79 -30.79
C PRO A 152 30.26 22.64 -29.26
N PRO A 153 31.12 23.47 -28.62
CA PRO A 153 31.50 23.32 -27.20
C PRO A 153 30.32 23.31 -26.22
N ALA A 154 29.34 24.20 -26.41
CA ALA A 154 28.20 24.34 -25.50
C ALA A 154 27.35 23.06 -25.38
N GLN A 155 27.38 22.16 -26.37
CA GLN A 155 26.68 20.86 -26.29
C GLN A 155 27.54 19.73 -25.70
N LEU A 156 28.77 20.02 -25.29
CA LEU A 156 29.63 19.15 -24.48
C LEU A 156 29.56 19.52 -22.98
N GLU A 157 29.10 20.73 -22.64
CA GLU A 157 29.03 21.22 -21.26
C GLU A 157 27.61 21.11 -20.64
N ASP A 158 26.53 21.19 -21.44
CA ASP A 158 25.14 21.07 -20.96
C ASP A 158 24.78 19.66 -20.38
N SER A 159 25.71 18.70 -20.39
CA SER A 159 25.46 17.30 -20.00
C SER A 159 25.94 16.89 -18.60
N PHE A 160 26.64 17.74 -17.84
CA PHE A 160 27.26 17.33 -16.56
C PHE A 160 27.22 18.40 -15.45
N ASN A 161 26.92 17.99 -14.21
CA ASN A 161 27.13 18.77 -12.99
C ASN A 161 27.58 17.84 -11.84
N LEU A 162 28.83 17.96 -11.41
CA LEU A 162 29.39 17.25 -10.25
C LEU A 162 30.62 18.01 -9.70
N GLU A 163 30.68 18.28 -8.40
CA GLU A 163 31.80 19.03 -7.78
C GLU A 163 32.93 18.10 -7.29
N THR A 164 34.05 18.12 -8.03
CA THR A 164 35.47 18.04 -7.57
C THR A 164 35.95 16.95 -6.56
N ALA A 165 37.14 16.34 -6.65
CA ALA A 165 38.22 16.17 -7.65
C ALA A 165 39.46 15.47 -6.98
N THR A 166 40.35 14.88 -7.82
CA THR A 166 41.77 14.45 -7.59
C THR A 166 42.05 13.05 -6.96
N ALA A 167 43.13 12.29 -7.29
CA ALA A 167 44.08 12.32 -8.44
C ALA A 167 45.07 11.11 -8.56
N ILE A 168 45.15 10.52 -9.78
CA ILE A 168 46.38 10.19 -10.58
C ILE A 168 47.40 9.08 -10.14
N VAL A 169 47.82 8.20 -11.08
CA VAL A 169 49.23 7.82 -11.52
C VAL A 169 49.23 6.72 -12.64
N PHE A 170 50.34 6.49 -13.37
CA PHE A 170 50.45 6.10 -14.82
C PHE A 170 51.28 4.82 -15.22
N ILE A 171 51.30 4.50 -16.55
CA ILE A 171 52.36 3.86 -17.43
C ILE A 171 52.01 2.47 -18.05
N THR A 172 52.50 2.03 -19.24
CA THR A 172 52.20 2.30 -20.70
C THR A 172 52.94 1.24 -21.57
N ASP A 173 52.48 0.97 -22.82
CA ASP A 173 53.27 0.86 -24.10
C ASP A 173 52.93 -0.33 -25.08
N PHE A 174 53.19 -0.14 -26.39
CA PHE A 174 52.51 -0.82 -27.52
C PHE A 174 53.00 -2.23 -27.99
N SER A 175 52.06 -3.10 -28.41
CA SER A 175 52.14 -3.87 -29.69
C SER A 175 50.84 -4.65 -30.04
N GLN A 176 50.32 -4.44 -31.25
CA GLN A 176 49.18 -5.16 -31.89
C GLN A 176 49.65 -6.54 -32.46
N PRO A 177 48.78 -7.58 -32.63
CA PRO A 177 47.48 -7.45 -33.32
C PRO A 177 46.24 -8.17 -32.73
N GLU A 178 45.07 -7.63 -33.11
CA GLU A 178 43.77 -8.28 -33.43
C GLU A 178 43.30 -9.50 -32.58
N GLN A 179 42.12 -9.37 -31.95
CA GLN A 179 41.40 -10.48 -31.32
C GLN A 179 39.90 -10.51 -31.68
N THR A 180 39.38 -11.73 -31.88
CA THR A 180 37.97 -12.05 -32.15
C THR A 180 37.34 -12.66 -30.89
N ILE A 181 36.07 -12.36 -30.61
CA ILE A 181 35.38 -12.77 -29.36
C ILE A 181 34.53 -14.05 -29.58
N THR A 182 34.55 -14.96 -28.60
CA THR A 182 33.65 -16.13 -28.47
C THR A 182 33.08 -16.17 -27.03
N GLN A 183 31.86 -16.68 -26.81
CA GLN A 183 31.22 -16.75 -25.48
C GLN A 183 31.65 -17.99 -24.64
N PRO A 184 31.68 -17.89 -23.30
CA PRO A 184 31.85 -19.03 -22.38
C PRO A 184 30.52 -19.70 -21.97
N PRO A 185 30.53 -20.96 -21.49
CA PRO A 185 29.32 -21.75 -21.16
C PRO A 185 28.92 -21.73 -19.65
N GLU A 186 27.66 -22.08 -19.37
CA GLU A 186 27.08 -22.21 -18.01
C GLU A 186 27.48 -23.52 -17.29
N GLN A 187 27.49 -23.51 -15.94
CA GLN A 187 27.75 -24.67 -15.07
C GLN A 187 26.65 -24.86 -14.00
N ASP A 188 26.55 -26.06 -13.42
CA ASP A 188 25.57 -26.44 -12.39
C ASP A 188 25.82 -25.71 -11.06
N THR A 189 24.90 -24.84 -10.63
CA THR A 189 25.03 -24.02 -9.41
C THR A 189 24.23 -24.55 -8.21
N ALA A 190 24.74 -24.34 -7.00
CA ALA A 190 24.05 -24.75 -5.76
C ALA A 190 23.13 -23.66 -5.18
N THR A 191 21.83 -23.96 -5.14
CA THR A 191 20.81 -23.18 -4.44
C THR A 191 20.44 -23.83 -3.09
N GLY A 192 20.25 -23.00 -2.05
CA GLY A 192 19.93 -23.44 -0.69
C GLY A 192 19.88 -22.28 0.29
N LEU A 193 19.46 -22.55 1.53
CA LEU A 193 19.25 -21.53 2.55
C LEU A 193 20.54 -20.78 2.93
N PRO A 194 20.46 -19.50 3.38
CA PRO A 194 21.60 -18.73 3.85
C PRO A 194 22.35 -19.44 5.00
N ALA A 195 23.67 -19.29 5.01
CA ALA A 195 24.51 -19.87 6.07
C ALA A 195 24.28 -19.15 7.40
N THR A 196 23.97 -19.90 8.47
CA THR A 196 23.72 -19.33 9.79
C THR A 196 25.00 -19.36 10.63
N ILE A 197 25.41 -18.20 11.16
CA ILE A 197 26.61 -18.06 12.00
C ILE A 197 26.19 -17.94 13.47
N THR A 198 26.75 -18.77 14.35
CA THR A 198 26.41 -18.80 15.79
C THR A 198 27.65 -18.84 16.68
N THR A 199 27.70 -18.02 17.73
CA THR A 199 28.78 -18.08 18.72
C THR A 199 28.36 -18.96 19.90
N PHE A 200 29.13 -20.00 20.23
CA PHE A 200 28.76 -20.95 21.30
C PHE A 200 29.03 -20.33 22.69
N ALA A 201 27.97 -20.08 23.46
CA ALA A 201 28.09 -19.50 24.81
C ALA A 201 28.54 -20.52 25.89
N SER A 202 28.46 -21.82 25.61
CA SER A 202 28.83 -22.91 26.53
C SER A 202 29.20 -24.17 25.74
N ALA A 203 30.00 -25.06 26.34
CA ALA A 203 30.39 -26.32 25.68
C ALA A 203 29.19 -27.26 25.47
N GLY A 204 29.02 -27.74 24.23
CA GLY A 204 27.89 -28.59 23.81
C GLY A 204 28.02 -28.98 22.33
N ASN A 205 27.43 -30.11 21.94
CA ASN A 205 27.43 -30.63 20.56
C ASN A 205 28.82 -30.72 19.87
N GLY A 206 29.89 -30.89 20.65
CA GLY A 206 31.27 -30.97 20.15
C GLY A 206 32.01 -29.63 20.06
N ALA A 207 31.32 -28.50 20.29
CA ALA A 207 31.92 -27.16 20.36
C ALA A 207 32.24 -26.73 21.80
N SER A 208 33.18 -25.79 21.94
CA SER A 208 33.59 -25.14 23.18
C SER A 208 33.01 -23.72 23.30
N ALA A 209 32.99 -23.18 24.53
CA ALA A 209 32.55 -21.80 24.76
C ALA A 209 33.50 -20.79 24.07
N GLY A 210 32.94 -19.97 23.17
CA GLY A 210 33.65 -19.02 22.33
C GLY A 210 33.87 -19.46 20.88
N ASP A 211 33.59 -20.73 20.54
CA ASP A 211 33.72 -21.21 19.16
C ASP A 211 32.63 -20.60 18.26
N MET A 212 32.89 -20.53 16.95
CA MET A 212 31.96 -20.03 15.93
C MET A 212 31.43 -21.19 15.10
N GLY A 213 30.13 -21.47 15.18
CA GLY A 213 29.44 -22.39 14.29
C GLY A 213 29.06 -21.72 12.97
N ILE A 214 29.28 -22.41 11.85
CA ILE A 214 28.73 -22.10 10.53
C ILE A 214 27.83 -23.27 10.14
N GLN A 215 26.52 -23.05 10.20
CA GLN A 215 25.50 -24.01 9.79
C GLN A 215 25.14 -23.78 8.33
N LEU A 216 25.17 -24.85 7.53
CA LEU A 216 24.88 -24.85 6.10
C LEU A 216 23.65 -25.72 5.80
N ASP A 217 22.95 -25.41 4.71
CA ASP A 217 21.97 -26.34 4.14
C ASP A 217 22.65 -27.67 3.80
N SER A 218 21.90 -28.76 3.95
CA SER A 218 22.28 -30.10 3.51
C SER A 218 22.67 -30.19 2.03
N THR A 219 22.01 -29.44 1.14
CA THR A 219 22.33 -29.43 -0.31
C THR A 219 23.62 -28.67 -0.57
N VAL A 220 23.77 -27.48 0.01
CA VAL A 220 24.96 -26.62 -0.10
C VAL A 220 26.19 -27.33 0.49
N ALA A 221 26.05 -27.96 1.67
CA ALA A 221 27.12 -28.74 2.27
C ALA A 221 27.55 -29.93 1.38
N ALA A 222 26.59 -30.64 0.77
CA ALA A 222 26.88 -31.74 -0.16
C ALA A 222 27.53 -31.27 -1.47
N HIS A 223 27.11 -30.12 -2.01
CA HIS A 223 27.71 -29.53 -3.21
C HIS A 223 29.14 -29.07 -2.94
N LEU A 224 29.37 -28.27 -1.90
CA LEU A 224 30.71 -27.81 -1.50
C LEU A 224 31.65 -28.99 -1.20
N GLN A 225 31.16 -30.03 -0.53
CA GLN A 225 31.89 -31.27 -0.31
C GLN A 225 32.26 -31.97 -1.63
N THR A 226 31.38 -31.94 -2.63
CA THR A 226 31.64 -32.52 -3.96
C THR A 226 32.62 -31.67 -4.77
N LEU A 227 32.41 -30.36 -4.84
CA LEU A 227 33.30 -29.40 -5.51
C LEU A 227 34.73 -29.47 -4.96
N LEU A 228 34.90 -29.35 -3.65
CA LEU A 228 36.23 -29.35 -3.02
C LEU A 228 36.93 -30.72 -3.01
N SER A 229 36.20 -31.83 -3.21
CA SER A 229 36.78 -33.17 -3.38
C SER A 229 37.02 -33.54 -4.85
N GLY A 230 36.32 -32.91 -5.79
CA GLY A 230 36.45 -33.14 -7.23
C GLY A 230 37.49 -32.25 -7.94
N SER A 231 37.71 -31.02 -7.48
CA SER A 231 38.61 -30.05 -8.12
C SER A 231 40.09 -30.25 -7.81
N ASP A 232 40.97 -29.95 -8.77
CA ASP A 232 42.42 -29.90 -8.55
C ASP A 232 42.83 -28.63 -7.79
N ASN A 233 42.58 -28.66 -6.49
CA ASN A 233 42.98 -27.62 -5.55
C ASN A 233 44.50 -27.54 -5.34
N SER A 234 45.35 -28.20 -6.13
CA SER A 234 46.82 -28.08 -6.00
C SER A 234 47.44 -27.00 -6.90
N ASN A 235 46.71 -26.50 -7.91
CA ASN A 235 47.28 -25.62 -8.94
C ASN A 235 46.36 -24.46 -9.41
N CYS A 236 45.21 -24.23 -8.77
CA CYS A 236 44.30 -23.10 -9.02
C CYS A 236 43.87 -22.94 -10.50
N ASP A 237 43.75 -24.06 -11.23
CA ASP A 237 43.45 -24.06 -12.67
C ASP A 237 41.94 -24.17 -12.90
N ILE A 238 41.25 -23.03 -12.89
CA ILE A 238 39.78 -22.92 -12.99
C ILE A 238 39.30 -22.98 -14.47
N GLY A 239 40.09 -23.60 -15.35
CA GLY A 239 39.80 -23.74 -16.77
C GLY A 239 40.17 -22.51 -17.60
N ALA A 240 40.85 -22.78 -18.72
CA ALA A 240 41.38 -21.75 -19.63
C ALA A 240 40.29 -20.86 -20.29
N ASP A 241 39.03 -21.31 -20.29
CA ASP A 241 37.90 -20.61 -20.90
C ASP A 241 37.30 -19.51 -20.01
N PHE A 242 37.67 -19.45 -18.72
CA PHE A 242 37.26 -18.41 -17.76
C PHE A 242 38.45 -17.51 -17.34
N PHE A 243 39.58 -18.12 -16.97
CA PHE A 243 40.77 -17.40 -16.51
C PHE A 243 42.05 -17.96 -17.16
N SER A 244 42.89 -17.08 -17.70
CA SER A 244 44.18 -17.50 -18.26
C SER A 244 45.20 -17.76 -17.14
N SER A 245 45.83 -18.93 -17.18
CA SER A 245 46.54 -19.58 -16.07
C SER A 245 47.90 -18.95 -15.69
N SER A 246 47.93 -17.65 -15.37
CA SER A 246 49.17 -16.93 -15.02
C SER A 246 49.10 -15.99 -13.81
N SER A 247 47.91 -15.71 -13.24
CA SER A 247 47.77 -14.96 -11.99
C SER A 247 47.78 -15.87 -10.76
N LEU A 248 48.78 -15.71 -9.88
CA LEU A 248 49.01 -16.40 -8.59
C LEU A 248 49.70 -17.79 -8.62
N ARG A 249 50.97 -17.82 -9.06
CA ARG A 249 51.90 -18.81 -8.48
C ARG A 249 52.24 -18.43 -7.04
N SER A 250 51.55 -19.04 -6.08
CA SER A 250 51.74 -18.87 -4.63
C SER A 250 53.13 -19.35 -4.16
N ARG A 251 54.17 -18.56 -4.42
CA ARG A 251 55.51 -18.82 -3.88
C ARG A 251 55.52 -18.56 -2.37
N SER A 252 55.59 -19.66 -1.61
CA SER A 252 55.95 -19.71 -0.18
C SER A 252 54.84 -19.44 0.85
N LEU A 253 53.62 -19.93 0.62
CA LEU A 253 52.60 -20.13 1.68
C LEU A 253 52.15 -21.60 1.69
N ASP A 254 52.13 -22.24 2.86
CA ASP A 254 51.73 -23.65 3.04
C ASP A 254 50.20 -23.83 3.08
N MET A 255 49.53 -23.19 2.12
CA MET A 255 48.08 -22.99 2.15
C MET A 255 47.45 -22.88 0.76
N ALA A 256 48.21 -23.28 -0.27
CA ALA A 256 47.77 -23.21 -1.68
C ALA A 256 46.41 -23.89 -1.90
N SER A 257 46.16 -25.04 -1.28
CA SER A 257 44.88 -25.75 -1.47
C SER A 257 43.66 -25.08 -0.88
N VAL A 258 43.81 -24.33 0.21
CA VAL A 258 42.72 -23.50 0.76
C VAL A 258 42.46 -22.29 -0.15
N ILE A 259 43.50 -21.70 -0.72
CA ILE A 259 43.39 -20.57 -1.66
C ILE A 259 42.69 -21.04 -2.95
N CYS A 260 43.21 -22.08 -3.61
CA CYS A 260 42.60 -22.62 -4.83
C CYS A 260 41.17 -23.13 -4.59
N GLY A 261 40.90 -23.74 -3.43
CA GLY A 261 39.55 -24.18 -3.07
C GLY A 261 38.58 -23.00 -2.89
N ALA A 262 39.03 -21.87 -2.35
CA ALA A 262 38.22 -20.66 -2.23
C ALA A 262 37.98 -19.98 -3.59
N GLU A 263 38.98 -19.96 -4.48
CA GLU A 263 38.83 -19.46 -5.85
C GLU A 263 37.84 -20.33 -6.66
N ASN A 264 37.89 -21.66 -6.50
CA ASN A 264 36.91 -22.58 -7.07
C ASN A 264 35.48 -22.33 -6.54
N ILE A 265 35.31 -22.09 -5.23
CA ILE A 265 34.00 -21.72 -4.65
C ILE A 265 33.49 -20.39 -5.22
N LEU A 266 34.36 -19.41 -5.45
CA LEU A 266 33.98 -18.11 -6.03
C LEU A 266 33.59 -18.23 -7.51
N ALA A 267 34.27 -19.07 -8.28
CA ALA A 267 33.96 -19.28 -9.70
C ALA A 267 32.71 -20.16 -9.92
N ASP A 268 32.45 -21.13 -9.04
CA ASP A 268 31.22 -21.94 -9.02
C ASP A 268 30.01 -21.13 -8.51
N GLY A 269 30.24 -20.27 -7.51
CA GLY A 269 29.18 -19.50 -6.84
C GLY A 269 28.82 -18.16 -7.50
N ILE A 270 29.66 -17.54 -8.33
CA ILE A 270 29.38 -16.21 -8.91
C ILE A 270 29.06 -16.34 -10.40
N GLY A 271 27.86 -15.91 -10.79
CA GLY A 271 27.40 -15.88 -12.18
C GLY A 271 26.85 -14.51 -12.59
N ARG A 272 26.40 -14.36 -13.83
CA ARG A 272 25.91 -13.07 -14.37
C ARG A 272 24.71 -12.49 -13.62
N ASP A 273 23.82 -13.34 -13.12
CA ASP A 273 22.61 -12.92 -12.41
C ASP A 273 22.84 -12.66 -10.91
N GLY A 274 24.09 -12.81 -10.43
CA GLY A 274 24.50 -12.47 -9.07
C GLY A 274 25.30 -13.56 -8.38
N TYR A 275 25.07 -13.72 -7.07
CA TYR A 275 25.75 -14.67 -6.20
C TYR A 275 24.78 -15.19 -5.12
N PRO A 276 24.94 -16.41 -4.61
CA PRO A 276 24.01 -17.00 -3.64
C PRO A 276 24.29 -16.52 -2.22
N ASN A 277 23.22 -16.33 -1.45
CA ASN A 277 23.27 -15.80 -0.08
C ASN A 277 24.07 -16.68 0.91
N TRP A 278 24.34 -17.96 0.61
CA TRP A 278 25.20 -18.79 1.45
C TRP A 278 26.68 -18.42 1.38
N LEU A 279 27.10 -17.69 0.33
CA LEU A 279 28.48 -17.24 0.14
C LEU A 279 28.77 -15.93 0.90
N LEU A 280 27.72 -15.15 1.20
CA LEU A 280 27.80 -13.87 1.91
C LEU A 280 27.83 -14.09 3.43
N MET A 281 29.02 -14.31 3.98
CA MET A 281 29.25 -14.56 5.41
C MET A 281 29.97 -13.39 6.09
N ASN A 282 29.26 -12.45 6.73
CA ASN A 282 29.93 -11.38 7.48
C ASN A 282 29.22 -10.95 8.78
N HIS A 283 30.03 -10.68 9.80
CA HIS A 283 29.68 -10.07 11.10
C HIS A 283 30.88 -9.26 11.65
N GLY A 284 31.63 -8.60 10.77
CA GLY A 284 32.84 -7.84 11.12
C GLY A 284 34.17 -8.59 10.89
N ASN A 285 34.28 -9.32 9.78
CA ASN A 285 35.47 -10.00 9.25
C ASN A 285 36.26 -10.87 10.25
N PHE A 286 36.03 -12.19 10.23
CA PHE A 286 36.73 -13.23 11.01
C PHE A 286 38.20 -12.84 11.34
N PRO A 287 38.50 -12.42 12.59
CA PRO A 287 39.77 -11.77 12.88
C PRO A 287 40.85 -12.82 13.15
N TRP A 288 41.28 -13.53 12.10
CA TRP A 288 42.19 -14.68 12.19
C TRP A 288 43.47 -14.37 12.99
N THR A 289 43.83 -15.25 13.93
CA THR A 289 45.00 -15.08 14.80
C THR A 289 46.31 -15.46 14.12
N ASN A 290 46.28 -16.41 13.18
CA ASN A 290 47.45 -16.83 12.41
C ASN A 290 47.71 -15.88 11.24
N ALA A 291 48.93 -15.34 11.15
CA ALA A 291 49.38 -14.47 10.07
C ALA A 291 49.33 -15.13 8.68
N GLU A 292 49.50 -16.46 8.60
CA GLU A 292 49.39 -17.20 7.34
C GLU A 292 47.95 -17.24 6.85
N LEU A 293 46.97 -17.46 7.74
CA LEU A 293 45.53 -17.39 7.40
C LEU A 293 45.14 -15.99 6.91
N VAL A 294 45.61 -14.95 7.59
CA VAL A 294 45.40 -13.55 7.15
C VAL A 294 46.01 -13.30 5.76
N ALA A 295 47.20 -13.84 5.48
CA ALA A 295 47.82 -13.73 4.16
C ALA A 295 47.00 -14.47 3.07
N GLY A 296 46.41 -15.62 3.39
CA GLY A 296 45.53 -16.36 2.48
C GLY A 296 44.23 -15.62 2.17
N VAL A 297 43.51 -15.15 3.19
CA VAL A 297 42.29 -14.34 3.01
C VAL A 297 42.56 -13.14 2.11
N ASN A 298 43.62 -12.38 2.40
CA ASN A 298 44.01 -11.23 1.59
C ASN A 298 44.37 -11.62 0.15
N THR A 299 44.95 -12.81 -0.08
CA THR A 299 45.26 -13.31 -1.43
C THR A 299 43.98 -13.55 -2.22
N VAL A 300 43.00 -14.26 -1.65
CA VAL A 300 41.71 -14.54 -2.32
C VAL A 300 40.88 -13.27 -2.52
N VAL A 301 40.86 -12.36 -1.55
CA VAL A 301 40.20 -11.05 -1.68
C VAL A 301 40.82 -10.24 -2.83
N GLN A 302 42.16 -10.16 -2.92
CA GLN A 302 42.82 -9.45 -4.02
C GLN A 302 42.57 -10.12 -5.37
N TRP A 303 42.53 -11.47 -5.43
CA TRP A 303 42.14 -12.19 -6.64
C TRP A 303 40.71 -11.86 -7.08
N ALA A 304 39.73 -11.99 -6.18
CA ALA A 304 38.31 -11.74 -6.46
C ALA A 304 38.06 -10.30 -6.93
N LEU A 305 38.69 -9.31 -6.29
CA LEU A 305 38.65 -7.91 -6.70
C LEU A 305 39.32 -7.66 -8.06
N THR A 306 40.39 -8.40 -8.38
CA THR A 306 41.07 -8.31 -9.69
C THR A 306 40.26 -8.97 -10.81
N GLN A 307 39.49 -10.02 -10.47
CA GLN A 307 38.63 -10.75 -11.41
C GLN A 307 37.17 -10.25 -11.42
N ALA A 308 36.85 -9.16 -10.73
CA ALA A 308 35.49 -8.62 -10.58
C ALA A 308 34.71 -8.57 -11.90
N ASP A 309 35.27 -7.88 -12.91
CA ASP A 309 34.71 -7.70 -14.25
C ASP A 309 34.41 -9.03 -15.00
N ARG A 310 35.00 -10.15 -14.57
CA ARG A 310 34.84 -11.49 -15.16
C ARG A 310 33.97 -12.42 -14.31
N LEU A 311 34.01 -12.29 -12.99
CA LEU A 311 33.13 -13.03 -12.08
C LEU A 311 31.69 -12.51 -12.24
N ASN A 312 31.47 -11.24 -11.94
CA ASN A 312 30.26 -10.50 -12.34
C ASN A 312 30.50 -8.98 -12.14
N PRO A 313 30.46 -8.16 -13.20
CA PRO A 313 30.67 -6.71 -13.09
C PRO A 313 29.57 -5.99 -12.27
N GLY A 314 28.40 -6.60 -12.09
CA GLY A 314 27.31 -6.05 -11.27
C GLY A 314 27.54 -6.19 -9.75
N ILE A 315 28.59 -6.87 -9.29
CA ILE A 315 28.89 -7.01 -7.86
C ILE A 315 29.94 -5.98 -7.43
N SER A 316 29.52 -5.04 -6.58
CA SER A 316 30.43 -4.04 -5.99
C SER A 316 31.64 -4.67 -5.29
N ALA A 317 32.77 -3.97 -5.30
CA ALA A 317 34.02 -4.40 -4.66
C ALA A 317 33.88 -4.74 -3.15
N SER A 318 33.03 -4.03 -2.41
CA SER A 318 32.76 -4.32 -0.98
C SER A 318 32.08 -5.67 -0.78
N HIS A 319 31.09 -6.01 -1.61
CA HIS A 319 30.46 -7.32 -1.62
C HIS A 319 31.44 -8.42 -2.06
N LEU A 320 32.20 -8.22 -3.15
CA LEU A 320 33.25 -9.18 -3.58
C LEU A 320 34.28 -9.47 -2.49
N HIS A 321 34.67 -8.46 -1.71
CA HIS A 321 35.52 -8.63 -0.53
C HIS A 321 34.87 -9.58 0.49
N GLY A 322 33.59 -9.36 0.85
CA GLY A 322 32.85 -10.23 1.78
C GLY A 322 32.72 -11.68 1.29
N LEU A 323 32.39 -11.87 0.01
CA LEU A 323 32.29 -13.19 -0.62
C LEU A 323 33.62 -13.95 -0.60
N ALA A 324 34.73 -13.27 -0.89
CA ALA A 324 36.07 -13.85 -0.81
C ALA A 324 36.47 -14.27 0.61
N VAL A 325 36.05 -13.53 1.65
CA VAL A 325 36.24 -13.93 3.05
C VAL A 325 35.41 -15.17 3.41
N GLY A 326 34.16 -15.25 2.96
CA GLY A 326 33.29 -16.42 3.16
C GLY A 326 33.80 -17.68 2.46
N ALA A 327 34.18 -17.56 1.18
CA ALA A 327 34.78 -18.64 0.41
C ALA A 327 36.06 -19.20 1.06
N PHE A 328 36.93 -18.31 1.57
CA PHE A 328 38.14 -18.73 2.28
C PHE A 328 37.82 -19.49 3.58
N ALA A 329 36.86 -19.02 4.38
CA ALA A 329 36.46 -19.68 5.62
C ALA A 329 35.90 -21.10 5.37
N LEU A 330 35.07 -21.26 4.33
CA LEU A 330 34.56 -22.57 3.90
C LEU A 330 35.68 -23.50 3.40
N SER A 331 36.56 -23.01 2.52
CA SER A 331 37.67 -23.84 2.03
C SER A 331 38.60 -24.26 3.18
N TRP A 332 38.87 -23.35 4.12
CA TRP A 332 39.70 -23.65 5.29
C TRP A 332 39.08 -24.72 6.19
N LEU A 333 37.76 -24.66 6.42
CA LEU A 333 37.03 -25.69 7.18
C LEU A 333 37.15 -27.07 6.54
N TYR A 334 37.03 -27.17 5.22
CA TYR A 334 37.18 -28.42 4.49
C TYR A 334 38.56 -29.05 4.69
N PHE A 335 39.64 -28.29 4.44
CA PHE A 335 41.00 -28.81 4.55
C PHE A 335 41.46 -29.02 6.00
N THR A 336 40.81 -28.39 6.98
CA THR A 336 41.09 -28.60 8.41
C THR A 336 40.35 -29.80 8.99
N ASN A 337 39.08 -29.98 8.63
CA ASN A 337 38.21 -31.02 9.20
C ASN A 337 38.13 -32.30 8.35
N GLY A 338 38.60 -32.25 7.10
CA GLY A 338 38.52 -33.35 6.12
C GLY A 338 37.15 -33.52 5.46
N ALA A 339 36.16 -32.70 5.84
CA ALA A 339 34.84 -32.65 5.24
C ALA A 339 34.15 -31.30 5.53
N ILE A 340 33.21 -30.92 4.66
CA ILE A 340 32.15 -29.94 4.93
C ILE A 340 30.89 -30.69 5.30
N THR A 341 30.20 -30.23 6.34
CA THR A 341 28.94 -30.82 6.81
C THR A 341 27.88 -29.72 7.00
N THR A 342 26.69 -30.08 7.46
CA THR A 342 25.66 -29.10 7.82
C THR A 342 26.02 -28.27 9.05
N ASN A 343 26.95 -28.72 9.90
CA ASN A 343 27.35 -28.01 11.12
C ASN A 343 28.88 -27.97 11.23
N ASN A 344 29.48 -26.85 10.86
CA ASN A 344 30.93 -26.67 10.87
C ASN A 344 31.32 -25.74 12.02
N VAL A 345 32.49 -25.93 12.62
CA VAL A 345 32.94 -25.14 13.77
C VAL A 345 34.34 -24.59 13.52
N ILE A 346 34.48 -23.27 13.64
CA ILE A 346 35.76 -22.56 13.70
C ILE A 346 36.10 -22.37 15.19
N PRO A 347 37.19 -22.98 15.71
CA PRO A 347 37.57 -22.84 17.11
C PRO A 347 37.90 -21.40 17.50
N ALA A 348 37.51 -20.99 18.71
CA ALA A 348 37.75 -19.65 19.26
C ALA A 348 39.22 -19.22 19.19
N ALA A 349 40.14 -20.18 19.36
CA ALA A 349 41.59 -19.95 19.31
C ALA A 349 42.10 -19.46 17.94
N SER A 350 41.35 -19.73 16.87
CA SER A 350 41.64 -19.23 15.52
C SER A 350 41.28 -17.75 15.34
N LEU A 351 40.55 -17.13 16.28
CA LEU A 351 39.99 -15.78 16.17
C LEU A 351 40.46 -14.85 17.30
N ARG A 352 40.83 -13.61 16.95
CA ARG A 352 41.44 -12.64 17.85
C ARG A 352 40.35 -11.95 18.68
N GLY A 353 40.29 -12.29 19.97
CA GLY A 353 39.36 -11.70 20.95
C GLY A 353 38.54 -12.72 21.74
N GLY A 354 38.61 -14.01 21.38
CA GLY A 354 37.88 -15.07 22.09
C GLY A 354 36.35 -14.85 22.08
N PRO A 355 35.63 -15.25 23.15
CA PRO A 355 34.16 -15.09 23.24
C PRO A 355 33.65 -13.64 23.18
N THR A 356 34.54 -12.65 23.18
CA THR A 356 34.25 -11.21 23.20
C THR A 356 34.68 -10.48 21.91
N ALA A 357 34.97 -11.22 20.83
CA ALA A 357 35.49 -10.65 19.58
C ALA A 357 34.49 -9.78 18.78
N THR A 358 33.21 -9.70 19.18
CA THR A 358 32.10 -9.14 18.41
C THR A 358 31.26 -8.08 19.16
N VAL A 359 31.90 -7.22 19.98
CA VAL A 359 31.22 -6.11 20.69
C VAL A 359 31.55 -4.76 20.05
N CYS A 360 30.55 -4.06 19.52
CA CYS A 360 30.67 -2.80 18.76
C CYS A 360 30.13 -1.56 19.53
N GLN A 361 30.45 -0.33 19.08
CA GLN A 361 29.93 0.94 19.62
C GLN A 361 28.71 1.45 18.85
N ALA A 362 27.75 2.05 19.57
CA ALA A 362 26.47 2.48 19.02
C ALA A 362 26.55 3.72 18.10
N GLN A 363 25.81 3.69 17.00
CA GLN A 363 25.52 4.78 16.08
C GLN A 363 23.99 4.90 15.87
N THR A 364 23.53 5.98 15.22
CA THR A 364 22.09 6.23 15.01
C THR A 364 21.79 6.35 13.52
N ALA A 365 20.86 5.56 13.00
CA ALA A 365 20.38 5.67 11.61
C ALA A 365 18.86 5.46 11.54
N THR A 366 18.27 5.77 10.39
CA THR A 366 16.86 5.48 10.11
C THR A 366 16.75 4.11 9.48
N GLN A 367 16.39 3.12 10.28
CA GLN A 367 16.18 1.75 9.85
C GLN A 367 14.76 1.60 9.33
N CYS A 368 14.62 1.45 8.01
CA CYS A 368 13.37 0.98 7.40
C CYS A 368 13.32 -0.54 7.50
N GLY A 369 12.58 -1.06 8.47
CA GLY A 369 12.27 -2.47 8.55
C GLY A 369 11.20 -2.81 7.52
N VAL A 370 11.35 -3.93 6.83
CA VAL A 370 10.17 -4.65 6.36
C VAL A 370 9.60 -5.34 7.58
N GLU A 371 8.76 -4.61 8.32
CA GLU A 371 7.95 -5.20 9.39
C GLU A 371 6.85 -6.00 8.70
N CYS A 372 7.19 -7.25 8.36
CA CYS A 372 6.25 -8.35 8.29
C CYS A 372 5.67 -8.55 9.68
N GLU A 373 4.80 -7.62 10.08
CA GLU A 373 3.88 -7.86 11.17
C GLU A 373 3.18 -9.17 10.81
N VAL A 374 3.25 -10.14 11.72
CA VAL A 374 2.11 -11.05 11.86
C VAL A 374 0.95 -10.09 12.09
N GLN A 375 0.12 -9.86 11.08
CA GLN A 375 -1.10 -9.06 11.17
C GLN A 375 -1.73 -9.47 12.47
N THR A 376 -1.71 -8.64 13.52
CA THR A 376 -1.68 -9.25 14.87
C THR A 376 -3.01 -9.89 15.30
N PHE A 377 -3.92 -9.94 14.35
CA PHE A 377 -5.19 -10.60 14.25
C PHE A 377 -5.22 -12.01 13.62
N ALA A 378 -4.25 -12.41 12.79
CA ALA A 378 -4.18 -13.71 12.11
C ALA A 378 -2.71 -14.19 11.98
N PRO A 379 -2.35 -15.45 11.64
CA PRO A 379 -0.96 -15.91 11.64
C PRO A 379 -0.42 -15.65 10.22
N GLN A 380 -0.50 -14.40 9.81
CA GLN A 380 -0.34 -13.96 8.43
C GLN A 380 0.53 -12.74 8.38
N PHE A 381 1.47 -12.70 7.44
CA PHE A 381 2.43 -11.62 7.37
C PHE A 381 1.92 -10.52 6.44
N ALA A 382 1.59 -9.35 7.00
CA ALA A 382 1.52 -8.12 6.22
C ALA A 382 2.82 -7.37 6.40
N CYS A 383 3.60 -7.32 5.33
CA CYS A 383 4.90 -6.68 5.30
C CYS A 383 4.73 -5.20 4.96
N SER A 384 4.77 -4.34 5.98
CA SER A 384 4.80 -2.89 5.81
C SER A 384 6.21 -2.35 6.04
N THR A 385 6.58 -1.30 5.28
CA THR A 385 7.90 -0.69 5.41
C THR A 385 7.84 0.46 6.41
N ALA A 386 8.08 0.16 7.69
CA ALA A 386 8.12 1.14 8.76
C ALA A 386 9.56 1.63 9.00
N CYS A 387 9.77 2.94 8.99
CA CYS A 387 11.09 3.56 9.18
C CYS A 387 11.21 4.17 10.58
N LEU A 388 12.06 3.58 11.42
CA LEU A 388 12.34 4.05 12.77
C LEU A 388 13.79 4.54 12.90
N THR A 389 14.00 5.62 13.65
CA THR A 389 15.37 6.04 14.01
C THR A 389 15.86 5.18 15.18
N VAL A 390 16.80 4.28 14.91
CA VAL A 390 17.32 3.32 15.88
C VAL A 390 18.77 3.66 16.23
N THR A 391 19.10 3.63 17.52
CA THR A 391 20.48 3.73 18.02
C THR A 391 21.01 2.33 18.33
N SER A 392 21.82 1.80 17.42
CA SER A 392 22.31 0.41 17.39
C SER A 392 23.80 0.37 17.03
N CYS A 393 24.50 -0.70 17.34
CA CYS A 393 25.92 -0.86 16.98
C CYS A 393 26.14 -1.32 15.52
N ASP A 394 25.09 -1.74 14.81
CA ASP A 394 25.13 -2.20 13.41
C ASP A 394 24.07 -1.46 12.56
N ALA A 395 24.11 -0.13 12.59
CA ALA A 395 23.23 0.71 11.79
C ALA A 395 23.82 0.90 10.38
N GLN A 396 23.23 0.23 9.37
CA GLN A 396 23.51 0.47 7.94
C GLN A 396 22.23 0.84 7.18
N ASP A 397 22.37 1.69 6.17
CA ASP A 397 21.30 2.06 5.25
C ASP A 397 20.91 0.86 4.37
N ALA A 398 19.62 0.54 4.32
CA ALA A 398 19.11 -0.60 3.57
C ALA A 398 18.92 -0.25 2.08
N LEU A 399 19.72 -0.86 1.20
CA LEU A 399 19.48 -0.90 -0.24
C LEU A 399 18.55 -2.08 -0.58
N THR A 400 17.43 -1.79 -1.23
CA THR A 400 16.38 -2.76 -1.53
C THR A 400 16.61 -3.48 -2.85
N THR A 401 16.88 -4.79 -2.82
CA THR A 401 16.80 -5.65 -4.02
C THR A 401 16.23 -7.01 -3.63
N THR A 402 15.13 -7.42 -4.29
CA THR A 402 14.38 -8.64 -3.92
C THR A 402 14.50 -9.70 -5.01
N LEU A 403 15.00 -10.89 -4.65
CA LEU A 403 14.84 -12.10 -5.46
C LEU A 403 14.90 -13.35 -4.58
N THR A 404 13.89 -14.21 -4.64
CA THR A 404 13.95 -15.59 -4.11
C THR A 404 12.92 -16.46 -4.85
N ALA A 405 13.35 -17.64 -5.28
CA ALA A 405 12.48 -18.72 -5.73
C ALA A 405 13.02 -20.05 -5.16
N THR A 406 12.14 -20.98 -4.78
CA THR A 406 12.52 -22.40 -4.59
C THR A 406 11.31 -23.32 -4.78
N MET A 407 11.52 -24.45 -5.44
CA MET A 407 10.53 -25.53 -5.61
C MET A 407 10.74 -26.70 -4.64
N THR A 408 9.72 -27.58 -4.61
CA THR A 408 9.69 -29.04 -4.40
C THR A 408 9.01 -29.51 -3.09
N ALA A 409 8.36 -30.68 -3.03
CA ALA A 409 8.35 -31.83 -3.95
C ALA A 409 6.96 -32.48 -4.11
N VAL A 410 6.76 -33.21 -5.22
CA VAL A 410 5.55 -34.00 -5.50
C VAL A 410 5.59 -35.35 -4.76
N GLY A 411 4.64 -35.58 -3.86
CA GLY A 411 4.32 -36.90 -3.30
C GLY A 411 3.48 -37.73 -4.28
N ALA A 412 3.55 -39.06 -4.18
CA ALA A 412 3.10 -39.99 -5.23
C ALA A 412 1.65 -39.79 -5.73
N ASP A 413 1.53 -39.70 -7.04
CA ASP A 413 0.30 -39.72 -7.85
C ASP A 413 -0.65 -40.88 -7.46
N PRO A 414 -1.87 -40.59 -6.96
CA PRO A 414 -2.96 -41.54 -6.98
C PRO A 414 -3.52 -41.63 -8.40
N THR A 415 -2.85 -42.41 -9.26
CA THR A 415 -3.38 -42.85 -10.55
C THR A 415 -4.69 -43.63 -10.34
N GLY A 416 -5.83 -42.94 -10.32
CA GLY A 416 -7.03 -43.50 -9.71
C GLY A 416 -8.33 -42.74 -9.95
N ASN A 417 -8.79 -42.75 -11.20
CA ASN A 417 -10.14 -42.40 -11.65
C ASN A 417 -10.61 -40.95 -11.50
N SER A 418 -10.86 -40.36 -12.67
CA SER A 418 -12.03 -39.52 -12.92
C SER A 418 -13.33 -40.24 -12.49
N SER A 419 -13.72 -40.07 -11.23
CA SER A 419 -15.12 -39.93 -10.88
C SER A 419 -15.41 -38.44 -10.75
N THR A 420 -16.12 -37.87 -11.74
CA THR A 420 -16.65 -36.52 -11.66
C THR A 420 -17.68 -36.43 -10.54
N ALA A 421 -17.22 -36.11 -9.32
CA ALA A 421 -18.07 -35.74 -8.21
C ALA A 421 -18.85 -34.48 -8.61
N THR A 422 -20.13 -34.67 -8.92
CA THR A 422 -21.00 -33.62 -9.46
C THR A 422 -21.16 -32.49 -8.45
N GLY A 423 -20.51 -31.34 -8.70
CA GLY A 423 -20.63 -30.12 -7.90
C GLY A 423 -19.31 -29.54 -7.36
N GLN A 424 -18.20 -30.28 -7.38
CA GLN A 424 -16.89 -29.86 -6.81
C GLN A 424 -15.97 -29.11 -7.81
N GLY A 425 -16.53 -28.42 -8.81
CA GLY A 425 -15.71 -27.61 -9.72
C GLY A 425 -15.39 -26.23 -9.14
N GLN A 426 -14.30 -25.61 -9.62
CA GLN A 426 -13.85 -24.30 -9.14
C GLN A 426 -14.82 -23.17 -9.53
N GLN A 427 -14.98 -22.20 -8.66
CA GLN A 427 -15.98 -21.14 -8.63
C GLN A 427 -15.34 -19.80 -8.24
N ILE A 428 -16.00 -18.71 -8.59
CA ILE A 428 -15.66 -17.35 -8.18
C ILE A 428 -16.60 -16.92 -7.04
N ALA A 429 -16.03 -16.39 -5.98
CA ALA A 429 -16.75 -15.68 -4.93
C ALA A 429 -16.19 -14.26 -4.87
N VAL A 430 -17.04 -13.26 -4.64
CA VAL A 430 -16.62 -11.85 -4.71
C VAL A 430 -16.94 -11.13 -3.40
N ALA A 431 -15.90 -10.70 -2.68
CA ALA A 431 -15.97 -9.60 -1.73
C ALA A 431 -16.28 -8.31 -2.51
N SER A 432 -17.57 -7.99 -2.66
CA SER A 432 -18.07 -6.91 -3.51
C SER A 432 -18.40 -5.66 -2.69
N TYR A 433 -17.36 -4.98 -2.17
CA TYR A 433 -17.49 -3.76 -1.36
C TYR A 433 -17.70 -2.50 -2.23
N ILE A 434 -18.33 -2.70 -3.40
CA ILE A 434 -18.62 -1.69 -4.41
C ILE A 434 -19.92 -0.98 -4.02
N ASN A 435 -19.86 0.33 -3.78
CA ASN A 435 -21.06 1.12 -3.48
C ASN A 435 -22.08 1.01 -4.65
N PRO A 436 -23.34 0.58 -4.40
CA PRO A 436 -24.36 0.43 -5.45
C PRO A 436 -24.69 1.70 -6.23
N LEU A 437 -24.45 2.89 -5.65
CA LEU A 437 -24.57 4.18 -6.34
C LEU A 437 -23.27 4.63 -7.03
N GLY A 438 -22.10 4.18 -6.52
CA GLY A 438 -20.79 4.50 -7.07
C GLY A 438 -20.54 3.80 -8.41
N ASP A 439 -20.81 2.49 -8.49
CA ASP A 439 -20.81 1.75 -9.76
C ASP A 439 -22.03 0.82 -9.91
N PRO A 440 -23.17 1.33 -10.42
CA PRO A 440 -24.32 0.51 -10.78
C PRO A 440 -24.03 -0.50 -11.91
N ALA A 441 -23.02 -0.27 -12.74
CA ALA A 441 -22.68 -1.12 -13.88
C ALA A 441 -21.90 -2.37 -13.45
N ALA A 442 -20.99 -2.27 -12.47
CA ALA A 442 -20.37 -3.42 -11.82
C ALA A 442 -21.43 -4.37 -11.24
N TRP A 443 -22.40 -3.86 -10.49
CA TRP A 443 -23.50 -4.68 -9.95
C TRP A 443 -24.32 -5.37 -11.04
N ASN A 444 -24.60 -4.68 -12.16
CA ASN A 444 -25.27 -5.29 -13.30
C ASN A 444 -24.45 -6.44 -13.92
N ARG A 445 -23.11 -6.31 -14.00
CA ARG A 445 -22.21 -7.37 -14.47
C ARG A 445 -22.18 -8.56 -13.50
N LEU A 446 -21.92 -8.32 -12.20
CA LEU A 446 -21.89 -9.34 -11.14
C LEU A 446 -23.15 -10.22 -11.10
N ILE A 447 -24.32 -9.59 -11.23
CA ILE A 447 -25.62 -10.28 -11.25
C ILE A 447 -25.80 -11.09 -12.54
N ALA A 448 -25.32 -10.60 -13.68
CA ALA A 448 -25.50 -11.24 -14.99
C ALA A 448 -24.56 -12.41 -15.28
N TYR A 449 -23.38 -12.49 -14.65
CA TYR A 449 -22.45 -13.62 -14.85
C TYR A 449 -23.05 -14.96 -14.38
N ASP A 450 -22.67 -16.07 -15.04
CA ASP A 450 -23.22 -17.41 -14.77
C ASP A 450 -23.11 -17.79 -13.28
N VAL A 451 -24.26 -18.00 -12.63
CA VAL A 451 -24.38 -18.39 -11.22
C VAL A 451 -23.62 -19.69 -10.89
N LYS A 452 -23.43 -20.61 -11.84
CA LYS A 452 -22.63 -21.82 -11.61
C LYS A 452 -21.15 -21.52 -11.45
N LYS A 453 -20.68 -20.45 -12.12
CA LYS A 453 -19.29 -19.99 -12.09
C LYS A 453 -19.09 -18.98 -10.96
N MET A 454 -19.98 -18.01 -10.79
CA MET A 454 -19.94 -16.99 -9.74
C MET A 454 -21.24 -16.98 -8.93
N PRO A 455 -21.40 -17.88 -7.93
CA PRO A 455 -22.60 -17.94 -7.09
C PRO A 455 -22.59 -16.96 -5.91
N ILE A 456 -21.42 -16.64 -5.33
CA ILE A 456 -21.31 -15.89 -4.07
C ILE A 456 -20.98 -14.42 -4.34
N LEU A 457 -21.72 -13.51 -3.71
CA LEU A 457 -21.43 -12.07 -3.64
C LEU A 457 -21.53 -11.62 -2.17
N VAL A 458 -20.59 -10.81 -1.66
CA VAL A 458 -20.65 -10.27 -0.29
C VAL A 458 -21.17 -8.84 -0.33
N ALA A 459 -22.18 -8.55 0.49
CA ALA A 459 -22.71 -7.21 0.72
C ALA A 459 -22.12 -6.62 2.01
N ASN A 460 -21.67 -5.37 1.96
CA ASN A 460 -21.17 -4.62 3.10
C ASN A 460 -21.71 -3.18 3.03
N VAL A 461 -22.70 -2.84 3.87
CA VAL A 461 -23.34 -1.51 3.82
C VAL A 461 -22.45 -0.45 4.45
N VAL A 462 -21.96 -0.71 5.66
CA VAL A 462 -21.18 0.22 6.48
C VAL A 462 -20.35 -0.52 7.55
N ASN A 463 -19.51 -1.47 7.10
CA ASN A 463 -18.88 -2.50 7.92
C ASN A 463 -19.91 -3.32 8.70
N GLY A 464 -20.95 -3.75 7.98
CA GLY A 464 -22.11 -4.45 8.50
C GLY A 464 -23.44 -4.09 7.82
N PRO A 465 -24.58 -4.42 8.45
CA PRO A 465 -25.94 -4.22 7.92
C PRO A 465 -26.53 -2.81 8.09
N ASP A 466 -25.88 -1.94 8.88
CA ASP A 466 -26.44 -0.69 9.43
C ASP A 466 -27.67 -0.88 10.37
N SER A 467 -28.20 0.22 10.88
CA SER A 467 -29.38 0.36 11.74
C SER A 467 -30.70 0.41 10.98
N ALA A 468 -30.65 0.71 9.69
CA ALA A 468 -31.80 0.94 8.83
C ALA A 468 -31.56 0.37 7.43
N LEU A 469 -32.66 0.04 6.75
CA LEU A 469 -32.64 -0.50 5.41
C LEU A 469 -32.13 0.54 4.39
N ASP A 470 -30.93 0.34 3.84
CA ASP A 470 -30.49 1.09 2.66
C ASP A 470 -31.19 0.54 1.39
N SER A 471 -31.88 1.44 0.66
CA SER A 471 -32.67 1.10 -0.52
C SER A 471 -31.84 0.72 -1.74
N ASN A 472 -30.60 1.20 -1.84
CA ASN A 472 -29.70 0.94 -2.97
C ASN A 472 -29.12 -0.47 -2.85
N TRP A 473 -28.65 -0.82 -1.65
CA TRP A 473 -28.27 -2.17 -1.25
C TRP A 473 -29.45 -3.13 -1.39
N GLN A 474 -30.65 -2.78 -0.92
CA GLN A 474 -31.83 -3.62 -1.13
C GLN A 474 -32.07 -3.93 -2.61
N GLY A 475 -31.93 -2.92 -3.48
CA GLY A 475 -32.11 -3.05 -4.93
C GLY A 475 -31.07 -3.92 -5.64
N VAL A 476 -29.84 -4.02 -5.14
CA VAL A 476 -28.84 -4.98 -5.69
C VAL A 476 -29.01 -6.37 -5.09
N ILE A 477 -29.24 -6.48 -3.78
CA ILE A 477 -29.38 -7.75 -3.05
C ILE A 477 -30.58 -8.55 -3.57
N GLN A 478 -31.75 -7.92 -3.75
CA GLN A 478 -32.94 -8.58 -4.29
C GLN A 478 -32.73 -9.07 -5.73
N ARG A 479 -32.05 -8.29 -6.58
CA ARG A 479 -31.76 -8.69 -7.97
C ARG A 479 -30.75 -9.82 -8.06
N ALA A 480 -29.73 -9.81 -7.19
CA ALA A 480 -28.76 -10.89 -7.09
C ALA A 480 -29.42 -12.19 -6.61
N SER A 481 -30.21 -12.15 -5.53
CA SER A 481 -30.98 -13.28 -5.04
C SER A 481 -31.96 -13.84 -6.09
N ALA A 482 -32.70 -12.96 -6.79
CA ALA A 482 -33.58 -13.36 -7.88
C ALA A 482 -32.86 -13.98 -9.10
N ALA A 483 -31.57 -13.66 -9.31
CA ALA A 483 -30.70 -14.31 -10.28
C ALA A 483 -30.10 -15.65 -9.78
N GLY A 484 -30.45 -16.08 -8.56
CA GLY A 484 -29.97 -17.30 -7.92
C GLY A 484 -28.61 -17.16 -7.22
N LYS A 485 -28.08 -15.95 -7.08
CA LYS A 485 -26.83 -15.69 -6.33
C LYS A 485 -27.09 -15.86 -4.84
N THR A 486 -26.12 -16.42 -4.12
CA THR A 486 -26.09 -16.42 -2.66
C THR A 486 -25.41 -15.14 -2.21
N VAL A 487 -26.18 -14.17 -1.73
CA VAL A 487 -25.63 -12.92 -1.17
C VAL A 487 -25.32 -13.12 0.30
N LEU A 488 -24.08 -12.81 0.71
CA LEU A 488 -23.65 -12.92 2.11
C LEU A 488 -23.62 -11.55 2.77
N GLY A 489 -24.17 -11.42 3.97
CA GLY A 489 -23.99 -10.23 4.79
C GLY A 489 -22.61 -10.21 5.45
N TYR A 490 -21.86 -9.12 5.32
CA TYR A 490 -20.60 -8.90 6.03
C TYR A 490 -20.83 -8.74 7.55
N VAL A 491 -20.14 -9.51 8.38
CA VAL A 491 -20.17 -9.39 9.85
C VAL A 491 -18.74 -9.38 10.38
N ARG A 492 -18.38 -8.31 11.11
CA ARG A 492 -17.05 -8.11 11.68
C ARG A 492 -16.90 -8.91 12.98
N THR A 493 -16.00 -9.90 13.02
CA THR A 493 -15.80 -10.73 14.23
C THR A 493 -14.65 -10.27 15.14
N GLY A 494 -13.90 -9.22 14.78
CA GLY A 494 -12.97 -8.57 15.70
C GLY A 494 -11.78 -9.42 16.11
N TYR A 495 -11.56 -10.55 15.43
CA TYR A 495 -10.66 -11.60 15.87
C TYR A 495 -10.90 -12.01 17.33
N LEU A 496 -12.19 -11.98 17.72
CA LEU A 496 -12.70 -12.22 19.07
C LEU A 496 -12.04 -11.36 20.17
N GLY A 497 -11.37 -10.27 19.80
CA GLY A 497 -10.58 -9.42 20.69
C GLY A 497 -9.29 -10.06 21.22
N VAL A 498 -8.91 -11.24 20.73
CA VAL A 498 -7.71 -11.95 21.22
C VAL A 498 -6.44 -11.58 20.47
N SER A 499 -6.56 -10.86 19.35
CA SER A 499 -5.45 -10.22 18.60
C SER A 499 -4.54 -9.34 19.47
N VAL A 500 -3.33 -9.00 19.00
CA VAL A 500 -2.46 -8.04 19.72
C VAL A 500 -2.98 -6.60 19.58
N GLN A 501 -3.71 -6.25 18.51
CA GLN A 501 -4.47 -4.98 18.47
C GLN A 501 -5.55 -4.90 19.55
N LYS A 502 -5.95 -6.03 20.17
CA LYS A 502 -6.99 -6.11 21.21
C LYS A 502 -8.27 -5.41 20.79
N PHE A 503 -8.74 -5.73 19.58
CA PHE A 503 -9.98 -5.16 19.05
C PHE A 503 -11.13 -5.36 20.03
N GLN A 504 -11.87 -4.27 20.22
CA GLN A 504 -13.04 -4.24 21.08
C GLN A 504 -14.29 -4.29 20.21
N THR A 505 -15.33 -4.86 20.78
CA THR A 505 -16.72 -4.66 20.34
C THR A 505 -17.03 -3.16 20.26
N ARG A 506 -18.09 -2.80 19.55
CA ARG A 506 -18.59 -1.42 19.47
C ARG A 506 -18.95 -0.80 20.84
N LEU A 507 -19.06 -1.61 21.89
CA LEU A 507 -19.28 -1.21 23.28
C LEU A 507 -17.97 -1.16 24.12
N GLY A 508 -16.80 -1.24 23.50
CA GLY A 508 -15.50 -1.14 24.21
C GLY A 508 -15.08 -2.39 24.98
N SER A 509 -15.74 -3.54 24.78
CA SER A 509 -15.38 -4.80 25.43
C SER A 509 -14.56 -5.72 24.53
N GLY A 510 -13.55 -6.38 25.10
CA GLY A 510 -12.77 -7.46 24.47
C GLY A 510 -13.16 -8.87 24.93
N ASN A 511 -14.27 -9.05 25.65
CA ASN A 511 -14.68 -10.38 26.13
C ASN A 511 -15.32 -11.22 25.01
N LEU A 512 -15.02 -12.53 24.97
CA LEU A 512 -15.61 -13.47 24.00
C LEU A 512 -17.15 -13.48 24.01
N ALA A 513 -17.78 -13.36 25.19
CA ALA A 513 -19.24 -13.33 25.32
C ALA A 513 -19.86 -12.07 24.70
N ASP A 514 -19.19 -10.93 24.85
CA ASP A 514 -19.66 -9.65 24.31
C ASP A 514 -19.45 -9.61 22.78
N TRP A 515 -18.34 -10.17 22.28
CA TRP A 515 -18.13 -10.43 20.86
C TRP A 515 -19.20 -11.36 20.27
N THR A 516 -19.56 -12.43 20.98
CA THR A 516 -20.63 -13.35 20.55
C THR A 516 -21.96 -12.63 20.42
N ALA A 517 -22.35 -11.83 21.43
CA ALA A 517 -23.57 -11.03 21.39
C ALA A 517 -23.60 -10.06 20.20
N GLN A 518 -22.48 -9.38 19.93
CA GLN A 518 -22.39 -8.44 18.80
C GLN A 518 -22.51 -9.15 17.45
N ILE A 519 -21.82 -10.29 17.28
CA ILE A 519 -21.85 -11.07 16.05
C ILE A 519 -23.26 -11.61 15.78
N GLU A 520 -23.95 -12.13 16.80
CA GLU A 520 -25.34 -12.59 16.66
C GLU A 520 -26.31 -11.43 16.38
N GLU A 521 -26.12 -10.26 17.01
CA GLU A 521 -26.87 -9.03 16.71
C GLU A 521 -26.72 -8.60 15.24
N ASP A 522 -25.50 -8.63 14.70
CA ASP A 522 -25.21 -8.25 13.30
C ASP A 522 -25.80 -9.25 12.30
N VAL A 523 -25.68 -10.56 12.60
CA VAL A 523 -26.33 -11.63 11.82
C VAL A 523 -27.84 -11.41 11.77
N ASP A 524 -28.49 -11.25 12.92
CA ASP A 524 -29.94 -11.08 12.97
C ASP A 524 -30.41 -9.75 12.36
N MET A 525 -29.58 -8.69 12.42
CA MET A 525 -29.88 -7.42 11.75
C MET A 525 -29.85 -7.53 10.22
N TRP A 526 -28.91 -8.29 9.63
CA TRP A 526 -28.91 -8.57 8.19
C TRP A 526 -30.23 -9.20 7.73
N TYR A 527 -30.67 -10.26 8.40
CA TYR A 527 -31.93 -10.93 8.07
C TYR A 527 -33.17 -10.08 8.40
N LYS A 528 -33.13 -9.27 9.46
CA LYS A 528 -34.21 -8.33 9.81
C LYS A 528 -34.40 -7.22 8.78
N LEU A 529 -33.33 -6.68 8.21
CA LEU A 529 -33.40 -5.57 7.24
C LEU A 529 -33.64 -6.08 5.81
N TYR A 530 -32.94 -7.14 5.39
CA TYR A 530 -32.91 -7.59 3.99
C TYR A 530 -33.72 -8.89 3.73
N GLY A 531 -34.14 -9.59 4.78
CA GLY A 531 -34.92 -10.83 4.71
C GLY A 531 -34.17 -11.99 4.05
N ASP A 532 -34.93 -12.99 3.59
CA ASP A 532 -34.45 -14.20 2.90
C ASP A 532 -33.68 -13.94 1.58
N ASN A 533 -33.50 -12.68 1.17
CA ASN A 533 -32.62 -12.31 0.07
C ASN A 533 -31.13 -12.43 0.46
N ILE A 534 -30.82 -12.40 1.76
CA ILE A 534 -29.52 -12.78 2.31
C ILE A 534 -29.46 -14.30 2.38
N GLY A 535 -28.56 -14.90 1.60
CA GLY A 535 -28.34 -16.34 1.55
C GLY A 535 -27.33 -16.86 2.56
N GLY A 536 -26.74 -15.99 3.39
CA GLY A 536 -25.71 -16.38 4.35
C GLY A 536 -24.94 -15.21 4.94
N ILE A 537 -23.84 -15.52 5.63
CA ILE A 537 -23.01 -14.57 6.36
C ILE A 537 -21.53 -14.78 6.00
N PHE A 538 -20.83 -13.67 5.78
CA PHE A 538 -19.38 -13.59 5.65
C PHE A 538 -18.83 -13.03 6.97
N PHE A 539 -18.33 -13.92 7.82
CA PHE A 539 -17.66 -13.56 9.07
C PHE A 539 -16.25 -13.11 8.75
N ASP A 540 -16.06 -11.81 8.70
CA ASP A 540 -14.75 -11.21 8.51
C ASP A 540 -13.99 -11.12 9.83
N GLU A 541 -12.70 -10.84 9.73
CA GLU A 541 -11.81 -10.71 10.87
C GLU A 541 -11.75 -11.98 11.75
N GLY A 542 -11.60 -13.14 11.12
CA GLY A 542 -11.63 -14.45 11.78
C GLY A 542 -10.37 -14.79 12.57
N TRP A 543 -10.47 -15.15 13.85
CA TRP A 543 -9.29 -15.65 14.58
C TRP A 543 -8.90 -17.07 14.09
N PRO A 544 -7.63 -17.32 13.76
CA PRO A 544 -7.16 -18.50 13.01
C PRO A 544 -6.68 -19.70 13.85
N GLU A 545 -6.37 -19.49 15.13
CA GLU A 545 -5.74 -20.47 16.02
C GLU A 545 -6.80 -21.12 16.91
N CYS A 546 -6.60 -22.38 17.28
CA CYS A 546 -7.60 -23.13 18.05
C CYS A 546 -7.89 -22.51 19.42
N GLY A 547 -6.89 -21.89 20.05
CA GLY A 547 -6.93 -21.54 21.47
C GLY A 547 -6.78 -22.75 22.39
N ASP A 548 -6.76 -22.50 23.70
CA ASP A 548 -6.67 -23.56 24.70
C ASP A 548 -7.87 -24.51 24.58
N ASN A 549 -7.59 -25.80 24.39
CA ASN A 549 -8.61 -26.85 24.20
C ASN A 549 -9.62 -26.56 23.07
N ASN A 550 -9.22 -25.85 22.01
CA ASN A 550 -10.07 -25.43 20.88
C ASN A 550 -11.13 -24.35 21.21
N GLU A 551 -10.99 -23.57 22.28
CA GLU A 551 -11.98 -22.55 22.70
C GLU A 551 -12.48 -21.66 21.56
N TYR A 552 -11.60 -21.13 20.70
CA TYR A 552 -11.99 -20.22 19.62
C TYR A 552 -12.68 -20.96 18.46
N ALA A 553 -12.17 -22.12 18.06
CA ALA A 553 -12.80 -22.94 17.03
C ALA A 553 -14.19 -23.45 17.48
N ASP A 554 -14.34 -23.82 18.74
CA ASP A 554 -15.64 -24.25 19.29
C ASP A 554 -16.61 -23.07 19.47
N LEU A 555 -16.11 -21.85 19.70
CA LEU A 555 -16.94 -20.64 19.64
C LEU A 555 -17.44 -20.34 18.22
N TYR A 556 -16.58 -20.42 17.20
CA TYR A 556 -17.02 -20.24 15.80
C TYR A 556 -18.01 -21.33 15.35
N LYS A 557 -17.85 -22.60 15.80
CA LYS A 557 -18.89 -23.64 15.62
C LYS A 557 -20.21 -23.26 16.28
N TYR A 558 -20.16 -22.66 17.47
CA TYR A 558 -21.35 -22.20 18.19
C TYR A 558 -22.08 -21.10 17.41
N ILE A 559 -21.34 -20.07 16.95
CA ILE A 559 -21.85 -18.94 16.14
C ILE A 559 -22.43 -19.44 14.81
N ASN A 560 -21.76 -20.34 14.10
CA ASN A 560 -22.30 -20.96 12.89
C ASN A 560 -23.60 -21.70 13.17
N ALA A 561 -23.61 -22.53 14.21
CA ALA A 561 -24.78 -23.30 14.57
C ALA A 561 -25.93 -22.42 15.09
N TYR A 562 -25.66 -21.25 15.71
CA TYR A 562 -26.67 -20.21 15.97
C TYR A 562 -27.24 -19.70 14.66
N THR A 563 -26.38 -19.18 13.79
CA THR A 563 -26.72 -18.59 12.48
C THR A 563 -27.61 -19.52 11.66
N LYS A 564 -27.21 -20.78 11.48
CA LYS A 564 -27.98 -21.78 10.72
C LYS A 564 -29.24 -22.29 11.43
N ARG A 565 -29.38 -22.12 12.76
CA ARG A 565 -30.62 -22.44 13.51
C ARG A 565 -31.63 -21.30 13.45
N ALA A 566 -31.16 -20.05 13.55
CA ALA A 566 -31.98 -18.86 13.38
C ALA A 566 -32.43 -18.71 11.92
N HIS A 567 -31.51 -18.95 10.98
CA HIS A 567 -31.68 -18.75 9.54
C HIS A 567 -31.34 -20.03 8.76
N PRO A 568 -32.26 -21.02 8.68
CA PRO A 568 -32.02 -22.28 7.99
C PRO A 568 -31.64 -22.10 6.52
N GLY A 569 -30.54 -22.74 6.10
CA GLY A 569 -29.98 -22.60 4.76
C GLY A 569 -28.95 -21.49 4.60
N ALA A 570 -28.65 -20.71 5.65
CA ALA A 570 -27.54 -19.76 5.64
C ALA A 570 -26.20 -20.43 5.28
N PHE A 571 -25.53 -19.94 4.23
CA PHE A 571 -24.14 -20.28 3.91
C PHE A 571 -23.17 -19.43 4.74
N THR A 572 -22.09 -20.01 5.22
CA THR A 572 -21.19 -19.37 6.20
C THR A 572 -19.74 -19.41 5.76
N VAL A 573 -19.09 -18.24 5.75
CA VAL A 573 -17.67 -18.10 5.46
C VAL A 573 -16.99 -17.50 6.68
N LEU A 574 -15.82 -18.03 7.08
CA LEU A 574 -14.91 -17.35 8.00
C LEU A 574 -13.70 -16.84 7.22
N ASN A 575 -13.42 -15.54 7.32
CA ASN A 575 -12.25 -14.91 6.72
C ASN A 575 -11.23 -14.49 7.79
N PRO A 576 -10.22 -15.31 8.10
CA PRO A 576 -9.01 -14.85 8.76
C PRO A 576 -8.03 -14.12 7.83
N GLY A 577 -8.29 -14.11 6.51
CA GLY A 577 -7.34 -13.76 5.44
C GLY A 577 -6.28 -14.84 5.17
N SER A 578 -6.07 -15.77 6.10
CA SER A 578 -4.79 -16.43 6.35
C SER A 578 -4.83 -17.96 6.36
N PRO A 579 -3.65 -18.63 6.36
CA PRO A 579 -3.56 -20.01 6.83
C PRO A 579 -4.24 -20.17 8.19
N ILE A 580 -4.98 -21.26 8.36
CA ILE A 580 -5.88 -21.49 9.50
C ILE A 580 -5.64 -22.89 10.09
N ALA A 581 -5.79 -23.05 11.40
CA ALA A 581 -5.54 -24.33 12.06
C ALA A 581 -6.61 -25.39 11.71
N SER A 582 -6.22 -26.66 11.65
CA SER A 582 -7.10 -27.77 11.22
C SER A 582 -8.35 -27.97 12.10
N CYS A 583 -8.33 -27.52 13.35
CA CYS A 583 -9.50 -27.49 14.24
C CYS A 583 -10.67 -26.66 13.69
N PHE A 584 -10.42 -25.80 12.68
CA PHE A 584 -11.43 -24.98 12.00
C PHE A 584 -12.12 -25.67 10.81
N GLU A 585 -11.66 -26.83 10.33
CA GLU A 585 -12.25 -27.48 9.14
C GLU A 585 -13.78 -27.62 9.25
N ASP A 586 -14.29 -27.97 10.44
CA ASP A 586 -15.72 -28.14 10.73
C ASP A 586 -16.39 -26.90 11.35
N THR A 587 -15.77 -25.71 11.29
CA THR A 587 -16.36 -24.47 11.86
C THR A 587 -17.39 -23.82 10.96
N MET A 588 -17.09 -23.65 9.67
CA MET A 588 -17.92 -22.99 8.66
C MET A 588 -18.08 -23.84 7.40
N ASP A 589 -18.93 -23.41 6.48
CA ASP A 589 -19.05 -24.04 5.16
C ASP A 589 -17.77 -23.87 4.33
N THR A 590 -17.19 -22.67 4.36
CA THR A 590 -15.93 -22.31 3.68
C THR A 590 -15.06 -21.43 4.58
N LEU A 591 -13.74 -21.56 4.43
CA LEU A 591 -12.70 -20.78 5.09
C LEU A 591 -11.92 -20.03 4.02
N LEU A 592 -11.71 -18.72 4.21
CA LEU A 592 -10.91 -17.91 3.30
C LEU A 592 -9.47 -17.86 3.81
N THR A 593 -8.59 -18.64 3.18
CA THR A 593 -7.27 -18.99 3.74
C THR A 593 -6.08 -18.31 3.08
N PHE A 594 -6.33 -17.38 2.16
CA PHE A 594 -5.31 -16.54 1.55
C PHE A 594 -5.94 -15.26 0.99
N GLU A 595 -5.39 -14.10 1.34
CA GLU A 595 -5.85 -12.77 0.96
C GLU A 595 -4.63 -11.83 0.85
N LEU A 596 -3.82 -11.98 -0.21
CA LEU A 596 -2.60 -11.20 -0.45
C LEU A 596 -2.40 -10.96 -1.97
N ASN A 597 -1.36 -10.21 -2.33
CA ASN A 597 -1.07 -9.89 -3.72
C ASN A 597 -0.59 -11.09 -4.57
N TYR A 598 -0.61 -10.91 -5.89
CA TYR A 598 -0.10 -11.85 -6.89
C TYR A 598 1.31 -12.36 -6.61
N ASP A 599 2.27 -11.47 -6.31
CA ASP A 599 3.66 -11.86 -6.06
C ASP A 599 3.79 -12.78 -4.84
N SER A 600 3.03 -12.51 -3.78
CA SER A 600 2.93 -13.39 -2.61
C SER A 600 2.29 -14.72 -2.98
N TYR A 601 1.29 -14.72 -3.85
CA TYR A 601 0.63 -15.96 -4.29
C TYR A 601 1.55 -16.84 -5.13
N ILE A 602 2.40 -16.27 -5.98
CA ILE A 602 3.34 -17.03 -6.81
C ILE A 602 4.58 -17.44 -6.00
N ASN A 603 5.24 -16.48 -5.33
CA ASN A 603 6.60 -16.64 -4.79
C ASN A 603 6.68 -16.85 -3.27
N SER A 604 5.61 -16.61 -2.51
CA SER A 604 5.64 -16.64 -1.03
C SER A 604 4.41 -17.30 -0.39
N TYR A 605 3.72 -18.15 -1.15
CA TYR A 605 2.51 -18.83 -0.68
C TYR A 605 2.80 -19.79 0.47
N THR A 606 2.17 -19.54 1.62
CA THR A 606 2.19 -20.42 2.78
C THR A 606 0.92 -21.27 2.80
N PRO A 607 1.00 -22.60 2.63
CA PRO A 607 -0.17 -23.48 2.71
C PRO A 607 -0.62 -23.71 4.15
N ASN A 608 -1.89 -24.12 4.31
CA ASN A 608 -2.34 -24.80 5.53
C ASN A 608 -1.49 -26.05 5.79
N ASN A 609 -1.24 -26.38 7.06
CA ASN A 609 -0.54 -27.62 7.46
C ASN A 609 -1.44 -28.88 7.40
N TRP A 610 -2.61 -28.76 6.79
CA TRP A 610 -3.62 -29.80 6.60
C TRP A 610 -4.27 -29.65 5.21
N THR A 611 -4.82 -30.75 4.69
CA THR A 611 -5.59 -30.78 3.44
C THR A 611 -7.07 -30.97 3.77
N PRO A 612 -7.99 -30.18 3.20
CA PRO A 612 -9.41 -30.32 3.48
C PRO A 612 -9.98 -31.61 2.87
N SER A 613 -10.98 -32.17 3.56
CA SER A 613 -11.77 -33.31 3.12
C SER A 613 -12.66 -33.02 1.90
N ASP A 614 -13.03 -31.76 1.67
CA ASP A 614 -13.69 -31.27 0.44
C ASP A 614 -13.06 -29.95 0.00
N PRO A 615 -12.63 -29.79 -1.26
CA PRO A 615 -11.93 -28.59 -1.73
C PRO A 615 -12.81 -27.33 -1.70
N ARG A 616 -14.14 -27.44 -1.51
CA ARG A 616 -15.05 -26.30 -1.29
C ARG A 616 -14.89 -25.64 0.07
N LYS A 617 -14.08 -26.23 0.95
CA LYS A 617 -13.67 -25.62 2.21
C LYS A 617 -12.72 -24.43 2.06
N LEU A 618 -12.05 -24.25 0.92
CA LEU A 618 -11.04 -23.18 0.76
C LEU A 618 -11.46 -22.13 -0.28
N TRP A 619 -11.33 -20.87 0.14
CA TRP A 619 -11.41 -19.67 -0.70
C TRP A 619 -10.09 -18.90 -0.63
N HIS A 620 -9.51 -18.54 -1.78
CA HIS A 620 -8.42 -17.56 -1.86
C HIS A 620 -8.86 -16.28 -2.58
N ILE A 621 -8.42 -15.12 -2.11
CA ILE A 621 -8.45 -13.84 -2.78
C ILE A 621 -7.03 -13.47 -3.18
N VAL A 622 -6.81 -13.07 -4.44
CA VAL A 622 -5.51 -12.62 -4.93
C VAL A 622 -5.67 -11.31 -5.71
N TYR A 623 -5.09 -10.23 -5.21
CA TYR A 623 -5.13 -8.90 -5.83
C TYR A 623 -3.82 -8.56 -6.56
N ASN A 624 -3.81 -7.47 -7.33
CA ASN A 624 -2.70 -7.07 -8.22
C ASN A 624 -2.29 -8.19 -9.21
N VAL A 625 -3.26 -8.97 -9.71
CA VAL A 625 -3.01 -10.08 -10.66
C VAL A 625 -3.16 -9.56 -12.09
N PRO A 626 -2.09 -9.55 -12.92
CA PRO A 626 -2.18 -9.08 -14.31
C PRO A 626 -3.14 -9.93 -15.16
N GLU A 627 -3.91 -9.30 -16.06
CA GLU A 627 -4.88 -10.01 -16.93
C GLU A 627 -4.28 -11.24 -17.67
N PRO A 628 -3.04 -11.21 -18.20
CA PRO A 628 -2.43 -12.39 -18.84
C PRO A 628 -2.20 -13.58 -17.88
N ALA A 629 -2.02 -13.33 -16.58
CA ALA A 629 -1.72 -14.35 -15.58
C ALA A 629 -2.97 -15.06 -15.04
N VAL A 630 -4.19 -14.53 -15.28
CA VAL A 630 -5.45 -15.02 -14.72
C VAL A 630 -5.66 -16.53 -14.92
N SER A 631 -5.38 -17.07 -16.10
CA SER A 631 -5.56 -18.50 -16.39
C SER A 631 -4.52 -19.39 -15.69
N GLU A 632 -3.32 -18.87 -15.44
CA GLU A 632 -2.26 -19.57 -14.72
C GLU A 632 -2.59 -19.61 -13.22
N VAL A 633 -2.96 -18.45 -12.64
CA VAL A 633 -3.33 -18.33 -11.23
C VAL A 633 -4.55 -19.19 -10.88
N ALA A 634 -5.57 -19.25 -11.75
CA ALA A 634 -6.72 -20.13 -11.56
C ALA A 634 -6.33 -21.62 -11.56
N SER A 635 -5.42 -22.02 -12.46
CA SER A 635 -4.88 -23.39 -12.52
C SER A 635 -4.08 -23.72 -11.26
N LEU A 636 -3.18 -22.83 -10.84
CA LEU A 636 -2.38 -22.97 -9.61
C LEU A 636 -3.25 -23.02 -8.35
N ALA A 637 -4.33 -22.23 -8.28
CA ALA A 637 -5.30 -22.31 -7.19
C ALA A 637 -5.99 -23.68 -7.14
N LYS A 638 -6.33 -24.25 -8.30
CA LYS A 638 -6.93 -25.57 -8.39
C LYS A 638 -5.96 -26.68 -7.95
N GLU A 639 -4.68 -26.56 -8.30
CA GLU A 639 -3.62 -27.47 -7.83
C GLU A 639 -3.42 -27.38 -6.30
N ARG A 640 -3.61 -26.19 -5.72
CA ARG A 640 -3.63 -25.95 -4.27
C ARG A 640 -4.90 -26.43 -3.56
N GLY A 641 -5.84 -27.06 -4.28
CA GLY A 641 -7.09 -27.62 -3.71
C GLY A 641 -8.19 -26.58 -3.46
N VAL A 642 -8.11 -25.40 -4.08
CA VAL A 642 -9.00 -24.26 -3.83
C VAL A 642 -10.18 -24.27 -4.78
N SER A 643 -11.41 -24.25 -4.24
CA SER A 643 -12.63 -24.18 -5.08
C SER A 643 -13.22 -22.78 -5.20
N PHE A 644 -12.97 -21.85 -4.27
CA PHE A 644 -13.43 -20.46 -4.41
C PHE A 644 -12.24 -19.53 -4.67
N LEU A 645 -12.34 -18.69 -5.70
CA LEU A 645 -11.25 -17.80 -6.10
C LEU A 645 -11.77 -16.41 -6.45
N GLN A 646 -11.16 -15.37 -5.90
CA GLN A 646 -11.31 -14.00 -6.40
C GLN A 646 -9.97 -13.54 -6.95
N LEU A 647 -9.93 -13.09 -8.20
CA LEU A 647 -8.77 -12.39 -8.75
C LEU A 647 -9.19 -10.97 -9.11
N THR A 648 -8.29 -10.02 -8.92
CA THR A 648 -8.46 -8.62 -9.33
C THR A 648 -7.12 -8.04 -9.76
N ASP A 649 -7.14 -7.15 -10.75
CA ASP A 649 -6.02 -6.31 -11.17
C ASP A 649 -5.84 -5.07 -10.27
N ASP A 650 -6.80 -4.81 -9.36
CA ASP A 650 -6.74 -3.72 -8.39
C ASP A 650 -5.75 -3.99 -7.23
N SER A 651 -5.45 -2.96 -6.46
CA SER A 651 -4.37 -2.94 -5.47
C SER A 651 -4.80 -2.35 -4.11
N LEU A 652 -3.87 -2.29 -3.15
CA LEU A 652 -4.10 -1.65 -1.85
C LEU A 652 -4.26 -0.12 -2.01
N PRO A 653 -5.06 0.55 -1.16
CA PRO A 653 -5.56 0.09 0.13
C PRO A 653 -6.86 -0.74 0.11
N ASN A 654 -7.61 -0.79 -1.00
CA ASN A 654 -8.93 -1.44 -1.02
C ASN A 654 -9.24 -2.11 -2.37
N PRO A 655 -8.72 -3.30 -2.66
CA PRO A 655 -8.91 -3.98 -3.95
C PRO A 655 -10.33 -4.57 -4.17
N TYR A 656 -11.33 -4.05 -3.45
CA TYR A 656 -12.70 -4.58 -3.33
C TYR A 656 -13.79 -3.56 -3.65
N ASP A 657 -13.44 -2.27 -3.85
CA ASP A 657 -14.40 -1.21 -4.20
C ASP A 657 -14.60 -1.03 -5.71
N THR A 658 -13.79 -1.68 -6.55
CA THR A 658 -13.98 -1.76 -8.00
C THR A 658 -14.23 -3.20 -8.49
N LEU A 659 -14.73 -3.32 -9.73
CA LEU A 659 -14.84 -4.58 -10.46
C LEU A 659 -13.97 -4.51 -11.72
N PRO A 660 -12.99 -5.43 -11.92
CA PRO A 660 -12.12 -5.47 -13.10
C PRO A 660 -12.85 -5.35 -14.43
N ALA A 661 -12.13 -5.00 -15.49
CA ALA A 661 -12.68 -4.92 -16.84
C ALA A 661 -13.43 -6.21 -17.26
N ASP A 662 -14.44 -6.11 -18.14
CA ASP A 662 -15.21 -7.32 -18.51
C ASP A 662 -14.30 -8.38 -19.16
N SER A 663 -13.30 -8.01 -19.95
CA SER A 663 -12.33 -8.95 -20.52
C SER A 663 -11.61 -9.78 -19.44
N TYR A 664 -11.21 -9.12 -18.35
CA TYR A 664 -10.56 -9.73 -17.19
C TYR A 664 -11.48 -10.74 -16.50
N VAL A 665 -12.72 -10.33 -16.20
CA VAL A 665 -13.70 -11.23 -15.57
C VAL A 665 -14.06 -12.39 -16.49
N GLN A 666 -14.19 -12.17 -17.80
CA GLN A 666 -14.38 -13.25 -18.78
C GLN A 666 -13.18 -14.19 -18.85
N SER A 667 -11.94 -13.69 -18.68
CA SER A 667 -10.74 -14.53 -18.56
C SER A 667 -10.86 -15.48 -17.36
N MET A 668 -11.24 -14.97 -16.18
CA MET A 668 -11.53 -15.80 -15.00
C MET A 668 -12.66 -16.82 -15.28
N MET A 669 -13.77 -16.36 -15.85
CA MET A 669 -14.91 -17.22 -16.19
C MET A 669 -14.52 -18.34 -17.16
N ASN A 670 -13.59 -18.11 -18.09
CA ASN A 670 -13.13 -19.12 -19.03
C ASN A 670 -12.17 -20.13 -18.37
N ALA A 671 -11.35 -19.69 -17.42
CA ALA A 671 -10.43 -20.56 -16.68
C ALA A 671 -11.14 -21.53 -15.72
N ILE A 672 -12.26 -21.12 -15.10
CA ILE A 672 -12.97 -21.94 -14.11
C ILE A 672 -14.09 -22.83 -14.70
N SER A 673 -14.30 -24.00 -14.11
CA SER A 673 -15.33 -24.96 -14.56
C SER A 673 -16.74 -24.63 -14.10
N GLY A 674 -16.89 -23.90 -12.98
CA GLY A 674 -18.14 -23.79 -12.23
C GLY A 674 -18.42 -25.03 -11.37
N GLY A 675 -19.32 -24.88 -10.39
CA GLY A 675 -19.61 -25.88 -9.36
C GLY A 675 -20.89 -25.55 -8.57
N SER A 676 -20.94 -25.99 -7.32
CA SER A 676 -22.01 -25.67 -6.36
C SER A 676 -21.47 -25.60 -4.93
N PRO A 677 -21.78 -24.55 -4.15
CA PRO A 677 -21.33 -24.43 -2.76
C PRO A 677 -21.66 -25.65 -1.91
N LEU A 678 -20.77 -25.98 -0.96
CA LEU A 678 -21.06 -26.95 0.09
C LEU A 678 -21.78 -26.23 1.22
N ASN A 679 -23.07 -26.41 1.38
CA ASN A 679 -23.84 -25.82 2.48
C ASN A 679 -24.38 -26.93 3.39
N THR A 680 -23.99 -26.95 4.66
CA THR A 680 -24.45 -27.95 5.64
C THR A 680 -25.56 -27.39 6.54
N ASP A 681 -26.45 -28.26 7.02
CA ASP A 681 -27.42 -27.87 8.05
C ASP A 681 -26.73 -27.59 9.39
N ALA A 682 -27.41 -26.86 10.28
CA ALA A 682 -26.89 -26.53 11.60
C ALA A 682 -26.45 -27.77 12.41
N ALA A 683 -25.33 -27.65 13.13
CA ALA A 683 -24.86 -28.70 14.03
C ALA A 683 -25.93 -29.05 15.08
N SER A 684 -26.23 -30.35 15.19
CA SER A 684 -27.17 -30.87 16.18
C SER A 684 -26.60 -30.76 17.59
N TRP A 685 -27.43 -30.35 18.55
CA TRP A 685 -27.07 -30.36 19.97
C TRP A 685 -26.72 -31.78 20.44
N THR A 686 -25.68 -31.88 21.30
CA THR A 686 -25.29 -33.17 21.88
C THR A 686 -26.42 -33.75 22.73
N SER A 687 -26.63 -35.07 22.65
CA SER A 687 -27.69 -35.76 23.39
C SER A 687 -27.38 -35.80 24.90
N GLY A 688 -28.37 -35.52 25.75
CA GLY A 688 -28.19 -35.54 27.20
C GLY A 688 -29.48 -35.26 27.96
N GLY A 689 -29.36 -35.02 29.27
CA GLY A 689 -30.47 -34.53 30.09
C GLY A 689 -30.73 -33.04 29.89
N ALA A 690 -31.93 -32.58 30.25
CA ALA A 690 -32.25 -31.15 30.28
C ALA A 690 -31.35 -30.40 31.29
N ALA A 691 -31.14 -29.12 31.02
CA ALA A 691 -30.36 -28.25 31.90
C ALA A 691 -31.11 -27.90 33.19
N GLY A 692 -30.35 -27.58 34.24
CA GLY A 692 -30.88 -27.03 35.48
C GLY A 692 -31.38 -25.60 35.31
N ALA A 693 -32.08 -25.09 36.33
CA ALA A 693 -32.48 -23.70 36.37
C ALA A 693 -31.26 -22.77 36.50
N VAL A 694 -31.25 -21.68 35.74
CA VAL A 694 -30.26 -20.61 35.92
C VAL A 694 -30.61 -19.82 37.19
N SER A 695 -29.61 -19.41 37.96
CA SER A 695 -29.82 -18.69 39.23
C SER A 695 -28.92 -17.47 39.34
N GLY A 696 -29.31 -16.50 40.17
CA GLY A 696 -28.49 -15.32 40.44
C GLY A 696 -28.36 -14.36 39.26
N LEU A 697 -29.31 -14.33 38.33
CA LEU A 697 -29.31 -13.34 37.26
C LEU A 697 -29.40 -11.94 37.87
N SER A 698 -28.46 -11.07 37.48
CA SER A 698 -28.32 -9.71 37.97
C SER A 698 -27.88 -8.77 36.83
N VAL A 699 -28.22 -7.48 36.96
CA VAL A 699 -27.65 -6.41 36.14
C VAL A 699 -26.38 -5.93 36.85
N VAL A 700 -25.26 -5.92 36.13
CA VAL A 700 -23.96 -5.43 36.62
C VAL A 700 -23.85 -3.92 36.37
N THR A 701 -24.11 -3.51 35.13
CA THR A 701 -24.15 -2.11 34.66
C THR A 701 -25.18 -1.96 33.54
N SER A 702 -25.60 -0.72 33.27
CA SER A 702 -26.38 -0.33 32.10
C SER A 702 -26.13 1.13 31.76
N ASP A 703 -26.31 1.52 30.50
CA ASP A 703 -26.05 2.88 30.03
C ASP A 703 -27.11 3.37 29.02
N TYR A 704 -26.75 4.28 28.10
CA TYR A 704 -27.63 4.79 27.04
C TYR A 704 -28.12 3.74 26.05
N SER A 705 -27.41 2.63 25.83
CA SER A 705 -27.74 1.67 24.75
C SER A 705 -27.40 0.20 25.03
N SER A 706 -26.91 -0.11 26.23
CA SER A 706 -26.43 -1.43 26.60
C SER A 706 -26.70 -1.79 28.06
N ALA A 707 -26.60 -3.08 28.38
CA ALA A 707 -26.56 -3.57 29.75
C ALA A 707 -25.73 -4.84 29.90
N GLN A 708 -24.88 -4.86 30.93
CA GLN A 708 -24.14 -6.05 31.32
C GLN A 708 -24.94 -6.88 32.33
N LEU A 709 -25.13 -8.15 32.01
CA LEU A 709 -25.87 -9.14 32.79
C LEU A 709 -24.90 -10.24 33.27
N SER A 710 -25.14 -10.79 34.46
CA SER A 710 -24.36 -11.91 35.00
C SER A 710 -25.22 -12.89 35.78
N TRP A 711 -24.90 -14.19 35.72
CA TRP A 711 -25.63 -15.29 36.37
C TRP A 711 -24.71 -16.42 36.86
N ASN A 712 -25.24 -17.37 37.64
CA ASN A 712 -24.51 -18.57 38.05
C ASN A 712 -24.63 -19.70 37.02
N VAL A 713 -23.56 -20.50 36.89
CA VAL A 713 -23.53 -21.72 36.06
C VAL A 713 -24.68 -22.68 36.40
N ALA A 714 -25.36 -23.20 35.38
CA ALA A 714 -26.40 -24.21 35.51
C ALA A 714 -25.85 -25.64 35.29
N SER A 715 -26.40 -26.63 36.00
CA SER A 715 -26.03 -28.04 35.77
C SER A 715 -26.50 -28.54 34.41
N ASN A 716 -25.69 -29.33 33.72
CA ASN A 716 -25.98 -29.91 32.38
C ASN A 716 -26.24 -28.87 31.27
N SER A 717 -25.78 -27.62 31.41
CA SER A 717 -25.85 -26.62 30.34
C SER A 717 -24.83 -26.93 29.22
N LEU A 718 -25.29 -26.85 27.97
CA LEU A 718 -24.45 -26.76 26.77
C LEU A 718 -24.25 -25.29 26.36
N GLY A 719 -25.19 -24.41 26.71
CA GLY A 719 -25.13 -22.97 26.53
C GLY A 719 -26.25 -22.26 27.30
N TYR A 720 -26.37 -20.95 27.10
CA TYR A 720 -27.42 -20.11 27.65
C TYR A 720 -28.06 -19.27 26.54
N HIS A 721 -29.38 -19.16 26.55
CA HIS A 721 -30.12 -18.15 25.78
C HIS A 721 -30.51 -17.01 26.73
N VAL A 722 -30.17 -15.78 26.35
CA VAL A 722 -30.62 -14.55 27.00
C VAL A 722 -31.84 -14.03 26.28
N TYR A 723 -32.92 -13.76 27.02
CA TYR A 723 -34.19 -13.33 26.49
C TYR A 723 -34.51 -11.89 26.92
N SER A 724 -35.03 -11.09 25.99
CA SER A 724 -35.73 -9.84 26.27
C SER A 724 -37.21 -10.03 25.98
N GLY A 725 -38.04 -10.04 27.02
CA GLY A 725 -39.41 -10.58 26.91
C GLY A 725 -39.38 -12.06 26.53
N ASP A 726 -40.02 -12.42 25.41
CA ASP A 726 -40.06 -13.79 24.86
C ASP A 726 -39.03 -14.03 23.72
N SER A 727 -38.31 -13.00 23.28
CA SER A 727 -37.33 -13.09 22.19
C SER A 727 -35.93 -13.38 22.73
N VAL A 728 -35.23 -14.36 22.13
CA VAL A 728 -33.78 -14.50 22.33
C VAL A 728 -33.10 -13.27 21.73
N VAL A 729 -32.14 -12.68 22.45
CA VAL A 729 -31.35 -11.52 22.03
C VAL A 729 -29.84 -11.79 22.05
N ALA A 730 -29.41 -12.89 22.66
CA ALA A 730 -28.05 -13.43 22.58
C ALA A 730 -28.05 -14.90 23.04
N SER A 731 -27.08 -15.65 22.54
CA SER A 731 -26.82 -17.04 22.87
C SER A 731 -25.32 -17.21 23.14
N VAL A 732 -24.95 -17.92 24.20
CA VAL A 732 -23.53 -18.13 24.54
C VAL A 732 -23.22 -19.56 24.99
N PRO A 733 -21.98 -20.06 24.75
CA PRO A 733 -21.51 -21.34 25.30
C PRO A 733 -21.61 -21.43 26.82
N SER A 734 -21.67 -22.67 27.34
CA SER A 734 -21.85 -22.93 28.78
C SER A 734 -20.73 -22.42 29.70
N SER A 735 -19.55 -22.09 29.16
CA SER A 735 -18.44 -21.44 29.86
C SER A 735 -18.72 -19.97 30.19
N MET A 736 -19.61 -19.32 29.45
CA MET A 736 -19.89 -17.88 29.55
C MET A 736 -21.11 -17.63 30.42
N THR A 737 -20.94 -16.78 31.43
CA THR A 737 -21.98 -16.47 32.44
C THR A 737 -22.12 -14.98 32.75
N THR A 738 -21.43 -14.14 31.97
CA THR A 738 -21.54 -12.68 31.96
C THR A 738 -21.53 -12.22 30.51
N ILE A 739 -22.37 -11.26 30.15
CA ILE A 739 -22.56 -10.79 28.78
C ILE A 739 -23.07 -9.34 28.78
N THR A 740 -22.73 -8.58 27.75
CA THR A 740 -23.15 -7.20 27.55
C THR A 740 -24.07 -7.16 26.33
N ILE A 741 -25.36 -6.90 26.57
CA ILE A 741 -26.36 -6.81 25.51
C ILE A 741 -26.36 -5.39 24.96
N GLY A 742 -26.08 -5.24 23.66
CA GLY A 742 -26.16 -3.98 22.91
C GLY A 742 -27.54 -3.72 22.29
N GLY A 743 -27.61 -2.77 21.36
CA GLY A 743 -28.80 -2.51 20.55
C GLY A 743 -30.03 -2.01 21.31
N LEU A 744 -29.89 -1.63 22.58
CA LEU A 744 -31.00 -1.16 23.40
C LEU A 744 -31.33 0.29 23.06
N ALA A 745 -32.61 0.60 22.91
CA ALA A 745 -33.05 1.98 22.73
C ALA A 745 -32.81 2.78 24.02
N SER A 746 -32.35 4.02 23.89
CA SER A 746 -32.16 4.94 25.03
C SER A 746 -33.49 5.31 25.71
N GLY A 747 -33.43 5.68 26.99
CA GLY A 747 -34.58 6.08 27.80
C GLY A 747 -35.68 5.01 27.93
N SER A 748 -35.34 3.73 27.75
CA SER A 748 -36.29 2.62 27.62
C SER A 748 -36.10 1.58 28.72
N SER A 749 -37.12 0.75 28.94
CA SER A 749 -37.12 -0.27 30.00
C SER A 749 -37.24 -1.68 29.40
N TYR A 750 -36.35 -2.57 29.81
CA TYR A 750 -36.23 -3.94 29.31
C TYR A 750 -36.30 -4.95 30.46
N ILE A 751 -36.93 -6.11 30.22
CA ILE A 751 -37.02 -7.20 31.18
C ILE A 751 -36.27 -8.40 30.61
N PHE A 752 -35.17 -8.76 31.25
CA PHE A 752 -34.33 -9.88 30.85
C PHE A 752 -34.56 -11.12 31.71
N HIS A 753 -34.45 -12.29 31.09
CA HIS A 753 -34.30 -13.57 31.78
C HIS A 753 -33.35 -14.49 30.99
N VAL A 754 -32.81 -15.52 31.64
CA VAL A 754 -31.86 -16.46 31.01
C VAL A 754 -32.34 -17.89 31.22
N SER A 755 -32.26 -18.71 30.17
CA SER A 755 -32.53 -20.15 30.23
C SER A 755 -31.33 -20.93 29.72
N ALA A 756 -30.93 -21.96 30.46
CA ALA A 756 -29.86 -22.86 30.04
C ALA A 756 -30.35 -23.86 28.98
N VAL A 757 -29.54 -24.09 27.95
CA VAL A 757 -29.79 -25.10 26.92
C VAL A 757 -29.18 -26.42 27.39
N GLY A 758 -29.96 -27.49 27.46
CA GLY A 758 -29.50 -28.83 27.80
C GLY A 758 -29.41 -29.78 26.61
N GLY A 759 -29.30 -31.07 26.91
CA GLY A 759 -29.18 -32.13 25.91
C GLY A 759 -30.27 -32.11 24.85
N GLY A 760 -29.87 -32.28 23.58
CA GLY A 760 -30.76 -32.22 22.42
C GLY A 760 -31.39 -30.84 22.17
N GLY A 761 -30.86 -29.76 22.79
CA GLY A 761 -31.42 -28.42 22.71
C GLY A 761 -32.55 -28.15 23.71
N SER A 762 -32.77 -29.07 24.67
CA SER A 762 -33.88 -28.97 25.63
C SER A 762 -33.64 -27.86 26.64
N LEU A 763 -34.45 -26.79 26.62
CA LEU A 763 -34.34 -25.69 27.56
C LEU A 763 -34.65 -26.13 29.00
N GLY A 764 -33.81 -25.70 29.94
CA GLY A 764 -34.07 -25.76 31.38
C GLY A 764 -35.04 -24.66 31.84
N PRO A 765 -35.44 -24.65 33.12
CA PRO A 765 -36.29 -23.59 33.67
C PRO A 765 -35.60 -22.21 33.60
N ALA A 766 -36.38 -21.18 33.29
CA ALA A 766 -35.94 -19.79 33.29
C ALA A 766 -35.44 -19.32 34.66
N SER A 767 -34.51 -18.36 34.64
CA SER A 767 -34.03 -17.64 35.83
C SER A 767 -35.09 -16.76 36.49
N ASN A 768 -34.72 -16.07 37.57
CA ASN A 768 -35.39 -14.83 37.93
C ASN A 768 -35.30 -13.81 36.78
N THR A 769 -36.27 -12.90 36.69
CA THR A 769 -36.17 -11.75 35.79
C THR A 769 -35.33 -10.64 36.41
N VAL A 770 -34.79 -9.75 35.57
CA VAL A 770 -34.19 -8.47 35.97
C VAL A 770 -34.70 -7.35 35.06
N THR A 771 -34.78 -6.13 35.58
CA THR A 771 -35.19 -4.95 34.82
C THR A 771 -33.99 -4.03 34.60
N VAL A 772 -33.74 -3.69 33.35
CA VAL A 772 -32.77 -2.69 32.91
C VAL A 772 -33.54 -1.44 32.49
N ASN A 773 -33.03 -0.26 32.84
CA ASN A 773 -33.51 1.01 32.30
C ASN A 773 -32.32 1.73 31.69
N THR A 774 -32.38 2.02 30.40
CA THR A 774 -31.32 2.75 29.70
C THR A 774 -31.40 4.25 29.97
N GLU A 775 -30.26 4.93 29.92
CA GLU A 775 -30.21 6.39 30.13
C GLU A 775 -30.86 7.15 28.96
N SER A 776 -31.42 8.33 29.23
CA SER A 776 -32.06 9.16 28.21
C SER A 776 -31.06 10.13 27.59
N LEU A 777 -30.99 10.18 26.26
CA LEU A 777 -30.07 11.05 25.53
C LEU A 777 -30.30 12.54 25.83
N PRO A 778 -29.27 13.33 26.17
CA PRO A 778 -29.39 14.78 26.38
C PRO A 778 -29.91 15.47 25.12
N GLY A 779 -31.06 16.14 25.22
CA GLY A 779 -31.71 16.79 24.08
C GLY A 779 -32.13 15.82 22.95
N GLY A 780 -32.14 14.51 23.20
CA GLY A 780 -32.36 13.49 22.16
C GLY A 780 -31.18 13.28 21.20
N LYS A 781 -30.00 13.84 21.49
CA LYS A 781 -28.80 13.75 20.64
C LYS A 781 -27.86 12.64 21.10
N THR A 782 -27.29 11.92 20.14
CA THR A 782 -26.25 10.88 20.35
C THR A 782 -24.84 11.46 20.41
N VAL A 783 -24.61 12.61 19.78
CA VAL A 783 -23.36 13.38 19.79
C VAL A 783 -23.60 14.70 20.52
N VAL A 784 -22.89 14.92 21.62
CA VAL A 784 -23.05 16.09 22.52
C VAL A 784 -21.69 16.60 23.03
N ASN A 785 -21.70 17.69 23.79
CA ASN A 785 -20.52 18.25 24.47
C ASN A 785 -19.30 18.44 23.54
N TYR A 786 -19.55 18.83 22.30
CA TYR A 786 -18.50 19.05 21.32
C TYR A 786 -17.95 20.48 21.39
N ASP A 787 -16.62 20.61 21.37
CA ASP A 787 -15.93 21.90 21.36
C ASP A 787 -14.57 21.82 20.67
N CYS A 788 -13.99 22.99 20.38
CA CYS A 788 -12.71 23.15 19.72
C CYS A 788 -11.81 24.14 20.48
N SER A 789 -10.54 23.79 20.60
CA SER A 789 -9.44 24.61 21.13
C SER A 789 -8.35 24.74 20.06
N PRO A 790 -8.49 25.69 19.11
CA PRO A 790 -7.54 25.85 18.01
C PRO A 790 -6.35 26.72 18.42
N SER A 791 -5.20 26.45 17.81
CA SER A 791 -4.00 27.30 17.85
C SER A 791 -3.50 27.55 16.42
N ALA A 792 -2.42 28.31 16.26
CA ALA A 792 -1.86 28.59 14.94
C ALA A 792 -1.51 27.31 14.16
N THR A 793 -0.89 26.31 14.82
CA THR A 793 -0.30 25.14 14.15
C THR A 793 -0.93 23.79 14.51
N SER A 794 -1.83 23.75 15.48
CA SER A 794 -2.47 22.51 15.97
C SER A 794 -3.82 22.82 16.62
N THR A 795 -4.73 21.86 16.61
CA THR A 795 -6.09 22.02 17.12
C THR A 795 -6.49 20.80 17.92
N THR A 796 -7.08 21.01 19.10
CA THR A 796 -7.79 19.95 19.83
C THR A 796 -9.29 20.11 19.62
N ILE A 797 -9.97 19.04 19.22
CA ILE A 797 -11.44 18.96 19.16
C ILE A 797 -11.88 17.79 20.04
N GLN A 798 -12.99 17.93 20.74
CA GLN A 798 -13.58 16.85 21.52
C GLN A 798 -15.09 16.74 21.26
N ALA A 799 -15.68 15.58 21.56
CA ALA A 799 -17.12 15.33 21.57
C ALA A 799 -17.45 14.08 22.41
N ASP A 800 -18.62 14.05 23.02
CA ASP A 800 -19.17 12.84 23.64
C ASP A 800 -20.05 12.07 22.64
N ILE A 801 -19.71 10.81 22.39
CA ILE A 801 -20.45 9.88 21.52
C ILE A 801 -21.14 8.84 22.41
N LEU A 802 -22.44 9.03 22.66
CA LEU A 802 -23.17 8.32 23.74
C LEU A 802 -23.68 6.92 23.39
N VAL A 803 -23.63 6.54 22.10
CA VAL A 803 -24.08 5.23 21.59
C VAL A 803 -23.08 4.72 20.53
N PRO A 804 -22.96 3.40 20.31
CA PRO A 804 -21.99 2.85 19.37
C PRO A 804 -22.28 3.20 17.91
N TYR A 805 -21.23 3.41 17.13
CA TYR A 805 -21.27 3.62 15.68
C TYR A 805 -20.17 2.83 14.96
N SER A 806 -20.33 2.52 13.66
CA SER A 806 -19.23 1.94 12.84
C SER A 806 -18.10 2.93 12.64
N PHE A 807 -18.45 4.19 12.37
CA PHE A 807 -17.52 5.27 12.06
C PHE A 807 -17.86 6.51 12.87
N VAL A 808 -16.84 7.14 13.45
CA VAL A 808 -16.89 8.51 13.95
C VAL A 808 -15.83 9.30 13.18
N ARG A 809 -16.26 10.23 12.35
CA ARG A 809 -15.42 11.07 11.50
C ARG A 809 -15.48 12.51 11.96
N LEU A 810 -14.37 13.21 11.82
CA LEU A 810 -14.29 14.66 12.01
C LEU A 810 -14.04 15.31 10.65
N TYR A 811 -14.96 16.13 10.15
CA TYR A 811 -14.74 16.94 8.96
C TYR A 811 -14.42 18.37 9.35
N LEU A 812 -13.54 19.04 8.61
CA LEU A 812 -13.31 20.48 8.73
C LEU A 812 -13.89 21.18 7.50
N TRP A 813 -14.70 22.22 7.74
CA TRP A 813 -15.48 22.91 6.72
C TRP A 813 -15.19 24.42 6.74
N ASP A 814 -15.41 25.12 5.62
CA ASP A 814 -15.23 26.58 5.58
C ASP A 814 -16.42 27.36 5.02
N SER A 815 -17.31 26.71 4.29
CA SER A 815 -18.39 27.34 3.53
C SER A 815 -19.66 26.49 3.47
N VAL A 816 -20.81 27.13 3.29
CA VAL A 816 -22.07 26.48 2.94
C VAL A 816 -22.21 26.43 1.41
N GLY A 817 -22.36 25.22 0.88
CA GLY A 817 -22.23 24.91 -0.55
C GLY A 817 -20.78 24.80 -1.02
N CYS A 818 -20.53 23.94 -2.01
CA CYS A 818 -19.19 23.72 -2.59
C CYS A 818 -19.04 24.38 -3.97
N ASP A 819 -17.82 24.83 -4.27
CA ASP A 819 -17.43 25.40 -5.56
C ASP A 819 -16.54 24.40 -6.31
N PHE A 820 -17.17 23.35 -6.87
CA PHE A 820 -16.45 22.21 -7.45
C PHE A 820 -15.51 22.55 -8.62
N ASP A 821 -15.67 23.73 -9.25
CA ASP A 821 -14.83 24.19 -10.37
C ASP A 821 -13.50 24.80 -9.91
N THR A 822 -13.47 25.48 -8.76
CA THR A 822 -12.30 26.26 -8.33
C THR A 822 -11.80 25.94 -6.92
N ASP A 823 -12.62 25.29 -6.11
CA ASP A 823 -12.38 25.02 -4.69
C ASP A 823 -13.15 23.75 -4.26
N PRO A 824 -12.80 22.58 -4.80
CA PRO A 824 -13.57 21.36 -4.60
C PRO A 824 -13.41 20.85 -3.15
N GLY A 825 -14.53 20.41 -2.59
CA GLY A 825 -14.61 19.82 -1.26
C GLY A 825 -15.67 18.72 -1.22
N TRP A 826 -15.65 17.92 -0.15
CA TRP A 826 -16.67 16.91 0.10
C TRP A 826 -17.89 17.53 0.80
N SER A 827 -19.09 17.23 0.31
CA SER A 827 -20.35 17.78 0.83
C SER A 827 -20.88 16.98 2.02
N VAL A 828 -21.03 17.63 3.19
CA VAL A 828 -21.68 17.05 4.37
C VAL A 828 -23.03 17.72 4.60
N ASN A 829 -24.11 16.98 4.32
CA ASN A 829 -25.49 17.48 4.38
C ASN A 829 -25.92 17.82 5.80
N PHE A 830 -26.56 18.99 5.96
CA PHE A 830 -27.31 19.36 7.16
C PHE A 830 -28.82 19.44 6.91
N ASN A 831 -29.24 19.65 5.67
CA ASN A 831 -30.62 19.55 5.19
C ASN A 831 -30.65 18.87 3.81
N ILE A 832 -31.85 18.57 3.30
CA ILE A 832 -32.01 18.14 1.90
C ILE A 832 -31.47 19.26 1.00
N ASP A 833 -30.61 18.90 0.05
CA ASP A 833 -29.93 19.78 -0.92
C ASP A 833 -29.04 20.90 -0.30
N HIS A 834 -28.80 20.91 1.02
CA HIS A 834 -27.94 21.90 1.69
C HIS A 834 -26.84 21.22 2.53
N TYR A 835 -25.60 21.64 2.30
CA TYR A 835 -24.40 20.98 2.80
C TYR A 835 -23.29 21.98 3.14
N ALA A 836 -22.47 21.62 4.13
CA ALA A 836 -21.18 22.28 4.35
C ALA A 836 -20.13 21.70 3.40
N CYS A 837 -19.25 22.55 2.87
CA CYS A 837 -18.12 22.11 2.06
C CYS A 837 -16.92 21.80 2.96
N THR A 838 -16.41 20.57 2.85
CA THR A 838 -15.36 20.05 3.72
C THR A 838 -14.09 19.75 2.94
N HIS A 839 -12.93 20.18 3.46
CA HIS A 839 -11.64 20.04 2.78
C HIS A 839 -10.67 19.11 3.53
N TYR A 840 -10.97 18.79 4.78
CA TYR A 840 -10.23 17.81 5.58
C TYR A 840 -11.18 16.84 6.27
N MET A 841 -10.73 15.61 6.44
CA MET A 841 -11.42 14.55 7.17
C MET A 841 -10.44 13.85 8.10
N VAL A 842 -10.86 13.51 9.31
CA VAL A 842 -10.22 12.49 10.14
C VAL A 842 -11.09 11.25 10.15
N GLU A 843 -10.47 10.11 9.88
CA GLU A 843 -11.03 8.79 10.15
C GLU A 843 -9.99 7.97 10.92
N GLY A 844 -10.39 7.38 12.05
CA GLY A 844 -9.46 6.77 12.99
C GLY A 844 -8.38 7.74 13.46
N THR A 845 -7.12 7.40 13.20
CA THR A 845 -5.93 8.21 13.53
C THR A 845 -5.29 8.91 12.31
N THR A 846 -5.98 8.97 11.17
CA THR A 846 -5.43 9.53 9.92
C THR A 846 -6.16 10.82 9.56
N LEU A 847 -5.39 11.89 9.29
CA LEU A 847 -5.87 13.13 8.70
C LEU A 847 -5.72 13.08 7.19
N TYR A 848 -6.82 13.32 6.49
CA TYR A 848 -6.92 13.39 5.05
C TYR A 848 -7.25 14.80 4.59
N LYS A 849 -6.85 15.13 3.36
CA LYS A 849 -7.29 16.30 2.61
C LYS A 849 -8.08 15.85 1.39
N TYR A 850 -9.17 16.54 1.09
CA TYR A 850 -9.96 16.25 -0.10
C TYR A 850 -9.17 16.61 -1.37
N ASN A 851 -9.15 15.70 -2.36
CA ASN A 851 -8.48 15.89 -3.64
C ASN A 851 -9.35 15.52 -4.85
N GLY A 852 -10.64 15.24 -4.64
CA GLY A 852 -11.57 14.88 -5.69
C GLY A 852 -11.97 16.06 -6.57
N VAL A 853 -12.23 15.78 -7.85
CA VAL A 853 -12.81 16.73 -8.81
C VAL A 853 -14.10 16.13 -9.33
N LEU A 854 -15.16 16.93 -9.44
CA LEU A 854 -16.47 16.47 -9.92
C LEU A 854 -16.36 16.00 -11.39
N PRO A 855 -16.63 14.72 -11.73
CA PRO A 855 -16.56 14.25 -13.10
C PRO A 855 -17.61 14.91 -13.99
N GLU A 856 -17.30 15.07 -15.29
CA GLU A 856 -18.24 15.66 -16.25
C GLU A 856 -19.56 14.87 -16.28
N GLY A 857 -20.68 15.55 -16.00
CA GLY A 857 -22.01 14.94 -15.93
C GLY A 857 -22.37 14.29 -14.59
N SER A 858 -21.45 14.25 -13.61
CA SER A 858 -21.79 13.88 -12.23
C SER A 858 -22.48 15.03 -11.50
N THR A 859 -23.30 14.68 -10.50
CA THR A 859 -23.85 15.60 -9.49
C THR A 859 -23.37 15.27 -8.08
N ALA A 860 -22.61 14.19 -7.91
CA ALA A 860 -22.02 13.78 -6.65
C ALA A 860 -20.49 13.92 -6.71
N PRO A 861 -19.84 14.60 -5.75
CA PRO A 861 -18.38 14.59 -5.64
C PRO A 861 -17.88 13.15 -5.44
N PRO A 862 -16.72 12.77 -6.01
CA PRO A 862 -16.13 11.46 -5.75
C PRO A 862 -15.59 11.41 -4.31
N TRP A 863 -15.65 10.24 -3.69
CA TRP A 863 -14.97 9.97 -2.42
C TRP A 863 -13.47 9.83 -2.68
N SER A 864 -12.73 10.93 -2.57
CA SER A 864 -11.33 11.03 -2.98
C SER A 864 -10.55 11.85 -1.97
N TRP A 865 -9.61 11.20 -1.31
CA TRP A 865 -8.93 11.70 -0.12
C TRP A 865 -7.43 11.37 -0.18
N GLU A 866 -6.58 12.38 0.04
CA GLU A 866 -5.13 12.24 0.15
C GLU A 866 -4.71 12.20 1.62
N VAL A 867 -3.85 11.26 2.01
CA VAL A 867 -3.31 11.19 3.38
C VAL A 867 -2.36 12.36 3.61
N VAL A 868 -2.61 13.15 4.66
CA VAL A 868 -1.77 14.30 5.04
C VAL A 868 -0.81 13.94 6.16
N SER A 869 -1.32 13.32 7.23
CA SER A 869 -0.57 13.02 8.46
C SER A 869 -1.38 12.11 9.39
N THR A 870 -0.78 11.67 10.50
CA THR A 870 -1.47 11.03 11.61
C THR A 870 -1.86 12.02 12.70
N ILE A 871 -2.88 11.67 13.49
CA ILE A 871 -3.42 12.47 14.59
C ILE A 871 -3.44 11.66 15.89
N THR A 872 -3.52 12.32 17.03
CA THR A 872 -3.78 11.63 18.31
C THR A 872 -5.29 11.58 18.57
N LEU A 873 -5.83 10.38 18.79
CA LEU A 873 -7.22 10.16 19.20
C LEU A 873 -7.23 9.49 20.57
N ASP A 874 -7.59 10.25 21.60
CA ASP A 874 -7.83 9.72 22.95
C ASP A 874 -9.34 9.46 23.11
N ILE A 875 -9.71 8.25 23.54
CA ILE A 875 -11.10 7.89 23.88
C ILE A 875 -11.15 7.52 25.36
N THR A 876 -12.06 8.13 26.13
CA THR A 876 -12.25 7.85 27.56
C THR A 876 -13.73 7.88 27.91
N GLY A 877 -14.32 6.70 28.13
CA GLY A 877 -15.77 6.57 28.23
C GLY A 877 -16.42 6.96 26.90
N TYR A 878 -17.35 7.91 26.94
CA TYR A 878 -17.97 8.46 25.73
C TYR A 878 -17.18 9.59 25.08
N THR A 879 -16.18 10.17 25.76
CA THR A 879 -15.47 11.35 25.25
C THR A 879 -14.40 10.92 24.26
N TYR A 880 -14.55 11.36 23.01
CA TYR A 880 -13.55 11.30 21.94
C TYR A 880 -12.81 12.64 21.90
N LYS A 881 -11.50 12.58 21.76
CA LYS A 881 -10.65 13.78 21.69
C LYS A 881 -9.59 13.62 20.60
N TRP A 882 -9.74 14.41 19.54
CA TRP A 882 -8.82 14.50 18.41
C TRP A 882 -7.82 15.63 18.64
N THR A 883 -6.53 15.37 18.43
CA THR A 883 -5.47 16.38 18.39
C THR A 883 -4.83 16.40 17.00
N LEU A 884 -5.17 17.44 16.24
CA LEU A 884 -4.79 17.66 14.84
C LEU A 884 -3.42 18.38 14.76
N PRO A 885 -2.52 17.98 13.85
CA PRO A 885 -1.34 18.77 13.46
C PRO A 885 -1.70 19.88 12.45
N LEU A 886 -2.92 20.43 12.56
CA LEU A 886 -3.48 21.47 11.70
C LEU A 886 -4.07 22.57 12.58
N GLY A 887 -3.84 23.84 12.22
CA GLY A 887 -4.29 25.00 12.98
C GLY A 887 -4.63 26.20 12.10
N THR A 888 -4.99 27.31 12.74
CA THR A 888 -5.56 28.51 12.10
C THR A 888 -4.61 29.23 11.15
N SER A 889 -3.31 28.90 11.10
CA SER A 889 -2.41 29.43 10.06
C SER A 889 -2.60 28.76 8.69
N THR A 890 -3.32 27.64 8.64
CA THR A 890 -3.46 26.80 7.44
C THR A 890 -4.91 26.62 7.03
N PHE A 891 -5.82 26.41 7.99
CA PHE A 891 -7.25 26.26 7.76
C PHE A 891 -8.03 26.73 8.99
N ASP A 892 -9.26 27.23 8.82
CA ASP A 892 -10.12 27.59 9.95
C ASP A 892 -10.69 26.33 10.62
N THR A 893 -9.88 25.81 11.53
CA THR A 893 -10.12 24.61 12.35
C THR A 893 -11.15 24.82 13.46
N SER A 894 -11.68 26.03 13.63
CA SER A 894 -12.81 26.27 14.55
C SER A 894 -14.13 25.74 13.99
N LYS A 895 -14.20 25.49 12.68
CA LYS A 895 -15.37 24.98 11.98
C LYS A 895 -15.22 23.49 11.68
N PHE A 896 -16.08 22.67 12.28
CA PHE A 896 -16.02 21.23 12.14
C PHE A 896 -17.39 20.54 12.15
N VAL A 897 -17.40 19.29 11.74
CA VAL A 897 -18.54 18.38 11.82
C VAL A 897 -18.09 17.08 12.45
N VAL A 898 -18.69 16.69 13.58
CA VAL A 898 -18.58 15.33 14.11
C VAL A 898 -19.68 14.50 13.48
N GLN A 899 -19.30 13.64 12.54
CA GLN A 899 -20.20 12.70 11.89
C GLN A 899 -20.09 11.33 12.57
N ALA A 900 -21.23 10.73 12.89
CA ALA A 900 -21.32 9.36 13.39
C ALA A 900 -22.25 8.53 12.48
N GLN A 901 -21.78 7.38 12.00
CA GLN A 901 -22.46 6.55 10.98
C GLN A 901 -22.35 5.05 11.27
N GLY A 902 -23.41 4.29 10.98
CA GLY A 902 -23.47 2.83 11.10
C GLY A 902 -23.97 2.38 12.47
N TYR A 903 -24.85 1.38 12.52
CA TYR A 903 -25.48 0.80 13.73
C TYR A 903 -26.37 1.74 14.57
N ASN A 904 -26.28 3.04 14.35
CA ASN A 904 -27.26 4.05 14.78
C ASN A 904 -27.51 5.05 13.62
N PRO A 905 -28.63 5.80 13.63
CA PRO A 905 -28.93 6.76 12.58
C PRO A 905 -27.80 7.77 12.35
N LEU A 906 -27.47 8.00 11.07
CA LEU A 906 -26.46 8.97 10.64
C LEU A 906 -26.69 10.32 11.33
N THR A 907 -25.70 10.78 12.08
CA THR A 907 -25.75 12.00 12.87
C THR A 907 -24.59 12.90 12.49
N ASN A 908 -24.90 14.13 12.06
CA ASN A 908 -23.91 15.18 11.81
C ASN A 908 -24.10 16.27 12.88
N ALA A 909 -23.13 16.42 13.79
CA ALA A 909 -23.09 17.51 14.76
C ALA A 909 -22.11 18.59 14.26
N PHE A 910 -22.66 19.73 13.85
CA PHE A 910 -21.89 20.84 13.31
C PHE A 910 -21.53 21.85 14.40
N GLU A 911 -20.34 22.43 14.27
CA GLU A 911 -19.93 23.63 14.99
C GLU A 911 -19.21 24.57 13.98
N PRO A 912 -19.61 25.85 13.88
CA PRO A 912 -20.93 26.37 14.27
C PRO A 912 -22.06 25.74 13.43
N ASP A 913 -23.32 26.01 13.77
CA ASP A 913 -24.47 25.50 13.03
C ASP A 913 -24.58 26.14 11.63
N PRO A 914 -24.44 25.39 10.51
CA PRO A 914 -24.50 25.93 9.17
C PRO A 914 -25.93 26.35 8.76
N THR A 915 -26.98 25.88 9.45
CA THR A 915 -28.37 26.26 9.14
C THR A 915 -28.67 27.72 9.41
N ALA A 916 -27.80 28.41 10.16
CA ALA A 916 -27.87 29.85 10.35
C ALA A 916 -27.47 30.63 9.09
N TYR A 917 -26.87 29.99 8.08
CA TYR A 917 -26.37 30.64 6.87
C TYR A 917 -27.06 30.12 5.62
N ASP A 918 -27.41 31.05 4.73
CA ASP A 918 -27.90 30.78 3.38
C ASP A 918 -27.00 31.53 2.40
N CYS A 919 -26.34 30.85 1.45
CA CYS A 919 -25.49 31.51 0.45
C CYS A 919 -26.19 31.76 -0.90
N GLU A 920 -27.51 31.58 -0.96
CA GLU A 920 -28.35 31.95 -2.10
C GLU A 920 -28.48 33.48 -2.26
N GLY A 921 -29.02 33.88 -3.42
CA GLY A 921 -29.30 35.29 -3.69
C GLY A 921 -29.70 35.55 -5.14
N SER A 922 -29.63 36.81 -5.57
CA SER A 922 -29.85 37.12 -6.97
C SER A 922 -28.75 36.53 -7.85
N THR A 923 -29.12 35.97 -9.01
CA THR A 923 -28.15 35.61 -10.06
C THR A 923 -27.30 36.81 -10.52
N MET A 924 -27.77 38.04 -10.30
CA MET A 924 -27.03 39.27 -10.57
C MET A 924 -25.92 39.58 -9.54
N CYS A 925 -25.81 38.83 -8.44
CA CYS A 925 -24.67 38.90 -7.51
C CYS A 925 -23.34 38.48 -8.16
N THR A 926 -23.41 37.88 -9.36
CA THR A 926 -22.27 37.59 -10.25
C THR A 926 -21.69 38.83 -10.96
N THR A 927 -22.31 40.00 -10.82
CA THR A 927 -21.87 41.26 -11.46
C THR A 927 -20.41 41.61 -11.08
N PRO A 928 -19.57 42.08 -12.03
CA PRO A 928 -18.24 42.59 -11.70
C PRO A 928 -18.27 43.68 -10.63
N ASP A 929 -17.24 43.71 -9.77
CA ASP A 929 -17.10 44.63 -8.62
C ASP A 929 -18.17 44.52 -7.51
N PHE A 930 -19.13 43.60 -7.61
CA PHE A 930 -20.22 43.43 -6.66
C PHE A 930 -19.76 43.32 -5.19
N VAL A 931 -18.77 42.47 -4.90
CA VAL A 931 -18.24 42.30 -3.53
C VAL A 931 -17.62 43.59 -2.99
N LYS A 932 -16.89 44.35 -3.82
CA LYS A 932 -16.33 45.66 -3.43
C LYS A 932 -17.43 46.66 -3.07
N TRP A 933 -18.56 46.62 -3.78
CA TRP A 933 -19.73 47.43 -3.43
C TRP A 933 -20.35 46.98 -2.11
N CYS A 934 -20.40 45.68 -1.81
CA CYS A 934 -20.86 45.19 -0.51
C CYS A 934 -19.95 45.67 0.64
N ASP A 935 -18.63 45.55 0.46
CA ASP A 935 -17.64 46.02 1.42
C ASP A 935 -17.75 47.53 1.64
N GLN A 936 -17.98 48.30 0.57
CA GLN A 936 -18.17 49.74 0.69
C GLN A 936 -19.50 50.10 1.37
N ALA A 937 -20.60 49.39 1.06
CA ALA A 937 -21.90 49.56 1.69
C ALA A 937 -21.83 49.31 3.20
N VAL A 938 -21.21 48.20 3.64
CA VAL A 938 -21.12 47.84 5.06
C VAL A 938 -20.16 48.76 5.83
N ASN A 939 -19.06 49.19 5.21
CA ASN A 939 -18.10 50.10 5.86
C ASN A 939 -18.57 51.56 5.91
N THR A 940 -19.62 51.94 5.18
CA THR A 940 -20.26 53.26 5.24
C THR A 940 -21.55 53.28 6.08
N LEU A 941 -21.86 52.20 6.81
CA LEU A 941 -22.91 52.18 7.84
C LEU A 941 -22.60 53.13 9.00
N GLN A 942 -23.64 53.56 9.72
CA GLN A 942 -23.50 54.30 10.97
C GLN A 942 -23.07 53.34 12.11
N ARG A 943 -21.77 53.05 12.19
CA ARG A 943 -21.16 52.15 13.18
C ARG A 943 -21.33 52.65 14.62
N ASN A 944 -22.29 52.07 15.33
CA ASN A 944 -22.55 52.26 16.77
C ASN A 944 -23.41 51.11 17.31
N ASP A 945 -23.52 51.00 18.64
CA ASP A 945 -24.23 49.92 19.35
C ASP A 945 -25.70 50.24 19.69
N GLN A 946 -26.32 51.24 19.06
CA GLN A 946 -27.77 51.50 19.20
C GLN A 946 -28.54 50.79 18.07
N PRO A 947 -29.69 50.16 18.37
CA PRO A 947 -30.49 49.48 17.36
C PRO A 947 -31.24 50.49 16.48
N SER A 948 -30.52 51.10 15.53
CA SER A 948 -31.01 52.13 14.61
C SER A 948 -31.46 51.58 13.26
N TYR A 949 -31.25 50.29 13.01
CA TYR A 949 -31.61 49.62 11.77
C TYR A 949 -32.78 48.66 11.99
N PHE A 950 -33.75 48.66 11.07
CA PHE A 950 -35.02 47.97 11.25
C PHE A 950 -35.48 47.24 9.97
N ALA A 951 -36.08 46.07 10.12
CA ALA A 951 -36.78 45.42 9.02
C ALA A 951 -37.97 46.28 8.54
N THR A 952 -38.28 46.25 7.24
CA THR A 952 -39.25 47.14 6.57
C THR A 952 -40.72 46.96 7.00
N SER A 953 -41.01 46.05 7.94
CA SER A 953 -42.33 45.88 8.57
C SER A 953 -42.48 46.59 9.93
N ALA A 954 -41.38 47.08 10.53
CA ALA A 954 -41.37 47.84 11.79
C ALA A 954 -41.60 49.34 11.54
N ASN A 955 -42.80 49.85 11.87
CA ASN A 955 -43.26 51.18 11.45
C ASN A 955 -43.47 52.15 12.63
N GLU A 956 -43.20 53.45 12.39
CA GLU A 956 -43.95 54.66 12.87
C GLU A 956 -43.08 55.95 12.93
N SER A 957 -41.75 55.85 13.04
CA SER A 957 -40.85 56.99 13.39
C SER A 957 -40.31 57.85 12.24
N GLY A 958 -40.52 57.47 10.98
CA GLY A 958 -40.28 58.34 9.81
C GLY A 958 -38.83 58.49 9.30
N ILE A 959 -37.82 57.99 10.00
CA ILE A 959 -36.45 57.80 9.47
C ILE A 959 -35.92 56.46 9.99
N ASN A 960 -36.10 55.40 9.20
CA ASN A 960 -35.57 54.07 9.49
C ASN A 960 -34.58 53.68 8.38
N LEU A 961 -33.38 53.24 8.75
CA LEU A 961 -32.44 52.63 7.81
C LEU A 961 -32.67 51.12 7.84
N SER A 962 -32.94 50.48 6.69
CA SER A 962 -32.94 49.02 6.61
C SER A 962 -31.54 48.44 6.40
N GLY A 963 -30.51 49.27 6.25
CA GLY A 963 -29.15 48.85 5.97
C GLY A 963 -28.43 49.93 5.17
N ASN A 964 -27.58 49.51 4.24
CA ASN A 964 -26.99 50.39 3.24
C ASN A 964 -26.78 49.66 1.90
N CYS A 965 -26.53 50.41 0.84
CA CYS A 965 -26.09 49.88 -0.44
C CYS A 965 -24.95 50.72 -1.02
N TRP A 966 -24.24 50.17 -2.00
CA TRP A 966 -23.33 50.91 -2.86
C TRP A 966 -23.40 50.38 -4.29
N GLY A 967 -23.05 51.18 -5.30
CA GLY A 967 -23.17 50.76 -6.69
C GLY A 967 -22.73 51.79 -7.75
N ASP A 968 -23.31 51.67 -8.94
CA ASP A 968 -23.03 52.49 -10.14
C ASP A 968 -24.24 53.28 -10.68
N GLN A 969 -25.22 53.62 -9.82
CA GLN A 969 -26.55 54.18 -10.13
C GLN A 969 -27.54 53.20 -10.78
N THR A 970 -27.08 52.08 -11.33
CA THR A 970 -27.94 51.07 -11.97
C THR A 970 -27.87 49.71 -11.29
N ARG A 971 -26.68 49.31 -10.87
CA ARG A 971 -26.32 48.04 -10.26
C ARG A 971 -25.63 48.32 -8.94
N GLY A 972 -25.90 47.51 -7.91
CA GLY A 972 -25.28 47.69 -6.61
C GLY A 972 -25.43 46.48 -5.71
N CYS A 973 -24.68 46.48 -4.61
CA CYS A 973 -24.87 45.54 -3.51
C CYS A 973 -25.56 46.26 -2.36
N GLY A 974 -26.57 45.62 -1.78
CA GLY A 974 -27.17 46.01 -0.51
C GLY A 974 -26.77 45.04 0.60
N VAL A 975 -26.49 45.59 1.78
CA VAL A 975 -26.34 44.85 3.04
C VAL A 975 -27.42 45.39 3.99
N PHE A 976 -28.43 44.59 4.28
CA PHE A 976 -29.66 45.04 4.92
C PHE A 976 -30.33 44.00 5.81
N ILE A 977 -31.15 44.48 6.74
CA ILE A 977 -31.96 43.70 7.67
C ILE A 977 -33.33 43.37 7.09
N GLN A 978 -33.75 42.12 7.27
CA GLN A 978 -35.07 41.56 6.99
C GLN A 978 -35.60 40.89 8.26
N GLY A 979 -36.92 40.75 8.38
CA GLY A 979 -37.56 40.17 9.56
C GLY A 979 -38.96 40.72 9.81
N ASP A 980 -39.51 40.38 10.98
CA ASP A 980 -40.79 40.89 11.46
C ASP A 980 -40.65 42.31 12.08
N ALA A 981 -41.74 42.82 12.67
CA ALA A 981 -41.77 44.17 13.22
C ALA A 981 -40.93 44.36 14.51
N HIS A 982 -40.40 43.30 15.11
CA HIS A 982 -39.53 43.36 16.28
C HIS A 982 -38.04 43.38 15.90
N CYS A 983 -37.73 43.09 14.64
CA CYS A 983 -36.37 42.94 14.16
C CYS A 983 -35.66 44.31 14.03
N SER A 984 -34.82 44.61 15.03
CA SER A 984 -34.01 45.83 15.13
C SER A 984 -32.58 45.53 15.57
N ILE A 985 -31.59 46.15 14.92
CA ILE A 985 -30.17 45.80 15.07
C ILE A 985 -29.27 47.05 15.03
N SER A 986 -28.08 46.95 15.62
CA SER A 986 -27.10 48.04 15.59
C SER A 986 -26.27 48.07 14.30
N GLY A 987 -25.68 49.22 13.98
CA GLY A 987 -24.78 49.33 12.82
C GLY A 987 -23.46 48.57 13.01
N ASN A 988 -23.07 48.28 14.26
CA ASN A 988 -21.95 47.40 14.55
C ASN A 988 -22.31 45.94 14.32
N ASP A 989 -23.51 45.52 14.71
CA ASP A 989 -23.97 44.14 14.54
C ASP A 989 -24.22 43.79 13.07
N ILE A 990 -24.81 44.67 12.24
CA ILE A 990 -24.90 44.43 10.78
C ILE A 990 -23.51 44.21 10.16
N TRP A 991 -22.50 44.96 10.60
CA TRP A 991 -21.14 44.76 10.10
C TRP A 991 -20.54 43.45 10.60
N ASN A 992 -20.77 43.07 11.86
CA ASN A 992 -20.34 41.77 12.38
C ASN A 992 -21.02 40.62 11.64
N ASP A 993 -22.34 40.72 11.39
CA ASP A 993 -23.10 39.72 10.66
C ASP A 993 -22.71 39.64 9.19
N TYR A 994 -22.34 40.75 8.56
CA TYR A 994 -21.68 40.74 7.25
C TYR A 994 -20.37 39.93 7.29
N GLN A 995 -19.53 40.13 8.31
CA GLN A 995 -18.34 39.29 8.51
C GLN A 995 -18.71 37.82 8.76
N ASN A 996 -19.80 37.54 9.48
CA ASN A 996 -20.26 36.16 9.72
C ASN A 996 -20.71 35.49 8.42
N ILE A 997 -21.51 36.16 7.58
CA ILE A 997 -21.94 35.65 6.26
C ILE A 997 -20.72 35.37 5.37
N ARG A 998 -19.74 36.29 5.35
CA ARG A 998 -18.52 36.15 4.54
C ARG A 998 -17.55 35.08 5.05
N ASN A 999 -17.25 35.11 6.35
CA ASN A 999 -16.11 34.41 6.91
C ASN A 999 -16.52 33.14 7.66
N ILE A 1000 -17.73 33.07 8.25
CA ILE A 1000 -18.22 31.87 8.94
C ILE A 1000 -19.06 31.02 8.00
N GLY A 1001 -20.10 31.58 7.39
CA GLY A 1001 -20.90 30.89 6.37
C GLY A 1001 -20.18 30.70 5.02
N GLY A 1002 -19.08 31.40 4.79
CA GLY A 1002 -18.26 31.27 3.58
C GLY A 1002 -18.91 31.83 2.30
N CYS A 1003 -19.98 32.62 2.41
CA CYS A 1003 -20.77 33.02 1.25
C CYS A 1003 -20.02 34.01 0.34
N LYS A 1004 -19.49 33.49 -0.78
CA LYS A 1004 -18.58 34.21 -1.70
C LYS A 1004 -19.17 35.48 -2.35
N ARG A 1005 -20.50 35.60 -2.50
CA ARG A 1005 -21.15 36.71 -3.23
C ARG A 1005 -22.36 37.30 -2.53
N CYS A 1006 -23.47 36.58 -2.55
CA CYS A 1006 -24.68 36.90 -1.79
C CYS A 1006 -24.90 35.85 -0.72
N GLY A 1007 -25.81 36.15 0.19
CA GLY A 1007 -26.17 35.26 1.27
C GLY A 1007 -26.80 36.01 2.44
N SER A 1008 -27.35 35.26 3.37
CA SER A 1008 -28.02 35.77 4.57
C SER A 1008 -27.59 35.02 5.82
N PHE A 1009 -27.74 35.66 6.98
CA PHE A 1009 -27.50 35.09 8.30
C PHE A 1009 -28.75 35.23 9.17
N HIS A 1010 -29.27 34.09 9.61
CA HIS A 1010 -30.40 33.96 10.53
C HIS A 1010 -29.89 34.06 11.97
N ARG A 1011 -30.25 35.14 12.64
CA ARG A 1011 -29.90 35.40 14.04
C ARG A 1011 -30.89 34.73 14.99
N GLU A 1012 -30.42 34.37 16.18
CA GLU A 1012 -31.26 33.80 17.26
C GLU A 1012 -32.41 34.73 17.70
N ASP A 1013 -32.25 36.05 17.54
CA ASP A 1013 -33.27 37.06 17.83
C ASP A 1013 -34.38 37.16 16.77
N GLY A 1014 -34.32 36.33 15.72
CA GLY A 1014 -35.30 36.28 14.63
C GLY A 1014 -35.03 37.28 13.50
N CYS A 1015 -33.95 38.06 13.58
CA CYS A 1015 -33.51 38.89 12.47
C CYS A 1015 -32.77 38.11 11.39
N LEU A 1016 -32.90 38.57 10.15
CA LEU A 1016 -32.19 38.06 8.99
C LEU A 1016 -31.35 39.19 8.38
N ILE A 1017 -30.03 39.07 8.40
CA ILE A 1017 -29.16 40.01 7.68
C ILE A 1017 -28.86 39.43 6.31
N THR A 1018 -29.06 40.22 5.25
CA THR A 1018 -28.97 39.78 3.85
C THR A 1018 -28.02 40.66 3.05
N ILE A 1019 -27.12 40.01 2.31
CA ILE A 1019 -26.29 40.58 1.25
C ILE A 1019 -26.93 40.21 -0.08
N ASN A 1020 -27.47 41.17 -0.83
CA ASN A 1020 -28.10 40.89 -2.12
C ASN A 1020 -27.90 42.01 -3.16
N TYR A 1021 -28.13 41.68 -4.42
CA TYR A 1021 -28.15 42.64 -5.52
C TYR A 1021 -29.32 43.60 -5.39
N ILE A 1022 -29.02 44.90 -5.52
CA ILE A 1022 -30.00 45.99 -5.53
C ILE A 1022 -29.89 46.75 -6.85
N TYR A 1023 -31.05 46.95 -7.51
CA TYR A 1023 -31.17 47.83 -8.66
C TYR A 1023 -31.30 49.29 -8.21
N SER A 1024 -30.59 50.20 -8.87
CA SER A 1024 -30.57 51.64 -8.55
C SER A 1024 -30.27 51.98 -7.08
N CYS A 1025 -29.09 51.57 -6.61
CA CYS A 1025 -28.51 52.17 -5.42
C CYS A 1025 -28.02 53.60 -5.70
N ASP A 1026 -28.42 54.57 -4.88
CA ASP A 1026 -28.14 56.01 -5.04
C ASP A 1026 -27.16 56.57 -3.99
N ASN A 1027 -26.59 55.69 -3.16
CA ASN A 1027 -25.59 56.04 -2.14
C ASN A 1027 -24.19 56.01 -2.75
N HIS A 1028 -23.65 57.20 -3.05
CA HIS A 1028 -22.37 57.42 -3.74
C HIS A 1028 -21.41 58.37 -2.99
N TRP A 1029 -21.64 58.61 -1.70
CA TRP A 1029 -21.01 59.68 -0.90
C TRP A 1029 -19.72 59.26 -0.17
#